data_AF-A0A9P1G4E4-F1
#
_entry.id   AF-A0A9P1G4E4-F1
#
_cell.length_a   1.000
_cell.length_b   1.000
_cell.length_c   1.000
_cell.angle_alpha   90.00
_cell.angle_beta   90.00
_cell.angle_gamma   90.00
#
_symmetry.space_group_name_H-M   'P 1'
#
loop_
_entity.id
_entity.type
_entity.pdbx_description
1 polymer ?
#
loop_
_entity_poly.entity_id
_entity_poly.type
_entity_poly.pdbx_seq_one_letter_code
_entity_poly.pdbx_strand_id
1 'polypeptide(L)'
;METADLEDLNRILKEAVDGAKDFPLEPLLSIQQEDASKVTVQELWLGNSDGSPTPCAVAYKWRCQQTFKSQSLGLVWLEDKKTQRDRMSSWSSWPLKAQPLPSRWFAPDETKEALVHLEEALRSSRMVVKPRHAACGQGMTILREANEEAMRTALQEALEVDCKRGETWHLYQVEKGVGIEQIYPSVGASIKDPDRPLELKLQTIWGRVIGGTIHTSQEIWVTACGRVLRCDNRKSGIRRKYGPIPAWILDGGFETMLQEHWTFLVSESESIARLWGLDEVRVDWFLGCPNLGPRICEVTWMGTGDRIPPRLQLPVAQAFFAGHRQRAAVKANEATPETAENECPNCSWSMTRSAFFQPRQAALATEATERGPRSKDAQEERKAEQQTLHVSGPRVDRWDVQPFQNGEKHGGLLGRFGAETIASVAGQPMGLAKLYNAILDADAVEEHIQDCAFGVLVAMMIALRSIDYDYGQAAAASVFLELQGLLKRLEALKEEAKEAEWWPDTHDLVIYPSLLGLSDAHNCYGSQLRFFIYELIDWTPAGNAERGVLHCQHGQWGLEALIPWWFRAGTCVTSNPEEADYFLVPWHTWCDRMIFRMNQSREPIGDISAVYLDLMHRKEELLPHWSRQLGRDHIFIFSDQGLNFFPEWRDHISHSVFLTTEALTPGCGPSCFNPWKDVVVPGHPDYYRFRRMREVNLPSHQRDLLFNFHGRHPGFGPSYYKDNVVRGKIIDTFTGVHGVSVGGFVEGYFEIMGASHFCLVPMGTSSWTNHLYESFFAGCIPVILSDSFGVPFQGDINWEDFSIKWPMADVDMGLYHYLLSMPREKLFRMKAAVDAHACWFDYHQTLEAGQNCSPYLGILQVLERRRFAVDRLP
;
A
#
# COMPACT_ATOMS: atom_id res chain seq x y z
N MET A 1 -34.77 -12.28 12.46
CA MET A 1 -34.18 -13.48 13.10
C MET A 1 -34.76 -13.60 14.47
N GLU A 2 -35.49 -14.68 14.70
CA GLU A 2 -36.03 -15.05 15.99
C GLU A 2 -35.00 -15.88 16.77
N THR A 3 -35.20 -16.05 18.08
CA THR A 3 -34.30 -16.82 18.95
C THR A 3 -34.10 -18.26 18.44
N ALA A 4 -35.16 -18.88 17.92
CA ALA A 4 -35.12 -20.23 17.36
C ALA A 4 -34.18 -20.35 16.14
N ASP A 5 -34.05 -19.31 15.31
CA ASP A 5 -33.14 -19.33 14.15
C ASP A 5 -31.67 -19.33 14.59
N LEU A 6 -31.36 -18.65 15.70
CA LEU A 6 -30.01 -18.59 16.27
C LEU A 6 -29.65 -19.89 17.00
N GLU A 7 -30.61 -20.48 17.72
CA GLU A 7 -30.43 -21.79 18.36
C GLU A 7 -30.14 -22.88 17.34
N ASP A 8 -30.87 -22.90 16.22
CA ASP A 8 -30.63 -23.87 15.14
C ASP A 8 -29.26 -23.68 14.48
N LEU A 9 -28.86 -22.43 14.21
CA LEU A 9 -27.52 -22.14 13.71
C LEU A 9 -26.44 -22.61 14.69
N ASN A 10 -26.57 -22.29 15.99
CA ASN A 10 -25.59 -22.69 16.99
C ASN A 10 -25.46 -24.21 17.12
N ARG A 11 -26.57 -24.94 17.00
CA ARG A 11 -26.58 -26.41 16.93
C ARG A 11 -25.77 -26.90 15.73
N ILE A 12 -26.01 -26.35 14.54
CA ILE A 12 -25.31 -26.75 13.30
C ILE A 12 -23.82 -26.41 13.36
N LEU A 13 -23.47 -25.25 13.92
CA LEU A 13 -22.08 -24.84 14.11
C LEU A 13 -21.35 -25.78 15.07
N LYS A 14 -22.02 -26.25 16.12
CA LYS A 14 -21.46 -27.26 17.03
C LYS A 14 -21.22 -28.58 16.31
N GLU A 15 -22.19 -29.06 15.53
CA GLU A 15 -22.03 -30.28 14.71
C GLU A 15 -20.88 -30.14 13.69
N ALA A 16 -20.71 -28.96 13.10
CA ALA A 16 -19.62 -28.64 12.20
C ALA A 16 -18.26 -28.76 12.91
N VAL A 17 -18.13 -28.15 14.09
CA VAL A 17 -16.92 -28.24 14.93
C VAL A 17 -16.61 -29.71 15.25
N ASP A 18 -17.60 -30.46 15.74
CA ASP A 18 -17.43 -31.87 16.10
C ASP A 18 -16.95 -32.75 14.94
N GLY A 19 -17.40 -32.45 13.70
CA GLY A 19 -16.97 -33.12 12.47
C GLY A 19 -15.65 -32.62 11.89
N ALA A 20 -15.06 -31.54 12.40
CA ALA A 20 -13.83 -30.95 11.86
C ALA A 20 -12.65 -31.93 11.90
N LYS A 21 -12.62 -32.85 12.88
CA LYS A 21 -11.60 -33.89 13.01
C LYS A 21 -11.47 -34.81 11.79
N ASP A 22 -12.53 -34.94 10.99
CA ASP A 22 -12.57 -35.83 9.83
C ASP A 22 -11.99 -35.16 8.55
N PHE A 23 -11.62 -33.88 8.63
CA PHE A 23 -10.99 -33.15 7.53
C PHE A 23 -9.46 -33.32 7.51
N PRO A 24 -8.84 -33.58 6.33
CA PRO A 24 -7.43 -33.97 6.23
C PRO A 24 -6.48 -32.91 6.78
N LEU A 25 -5.43 -33.35 7.49
CA LEU A 25 -4.38 -32.52 8.11
C LEU A 25 -3.22 -32.12 7.18
N GLU A 26 -3.28 -32.50 5.89
CA GLU A 26 -2.16 -32.38 4.93
C GLU A 26 -1.46 -30.99 4.88
N PRO A 27 -0.18 -30.93 4.42
CA PRO A 27 0.63 -29.70 4.40
C PRO A 27 0.00 -28.54 3.62
N LEU A 28 -0.92 -28.86 2.72
CA LEU A 28 -1.69 -27.91 1.91
C LEU A 28 -2.56 -26.95 2.75
N LEU A 29 -2.86 -27.33 4.01
CA LEU A 29 -3.77 -26.63 4.91
C LEU A 29 -3.30 -26.63 6.37
N SER A 30 -2.06 -27.07 6.64
CA SER A 30 -1.54 -27.06 8.01
C SER A 30 -1.30 -25.63 8.45
N ILE A 31 -2.19 -25.11 9.29
CA ILE A 31 -1.82 -24.07 10.24
C ILE A 31 -0.60 -24.64 10.99
N GLN A 32 0.54 -23.96 10.91
CA GLN A 32 1.70 -24.34 11.71
C GLN A 32 1.23 -24.45 13.17
N GLN A 33 1.54 -25.57 13.83
CA GLN A 33 1.00 -25.93 15.16
C GLN A 33 1.32 -24.87 16.23
N GLU A 34 2.35 -24.05 15.98
CA GLU A 34 2.74 -22.89 16.78
C GLU A 34 1.86 -21.65 16.59
N ASP A 35 1.12 -21.49 15.49
CA ASP A 35 0.26 -20.32 15.23
C ASP A 35 -1.17 -20.49 15.79
N ALA A 36 -1.70 -21.72 15.81
CA ALA A 36 -3.04 -21.99 16.35
C ALA A 36 -3.10 -22.03 17.90
N SER A 37 -1.94 -22.25 18.54
CA SER A 37 -1.80 -22.29 20.01
C SER A 37 -1.45 -20.91 20.60
N LYS A 38 -0.94 -19.97 19.79
CA LYS A 38 -0.57 -18.61 20.18
C LYS A 38 -1.67 -17.56 19.99
N VAL A 39 -2.80 -17.92 19.38
CA VAL A 39 -3.93 -17.01 19.15
C VAL A 39 -5.14 -17.53 19.93
N THR A 40 -5.39 -16.95 21.09
CA THR A 40 -6.63 -17.15 21.83
C THR A 40 -7.80 -16.58 21.02
N VAL A 41 -8.97 -17.21 21.08
CA VAL A 41 -10.19 -16.66 20.46
C VAL A 41 -10.48 -15.25 20.95
N GLN A 42 -10.00 -14.89 22.14
CA GLN A 42 -10.02 -13.55 22.75
C GLN A 42 -9.14 -12.52 22.02
N GLU A 43 -7.96 -12.89 21.52
CA GLU A 43 -7.08 -12.02 20.72
C GLU A 43 -7.65 -11.77 19.30
N LEU A 44 -8.52 -12.66 18.80
CA LEU A 44 -9.32 -12.46 17.58
C LEU A 44 -10.63 -11.68 17.82
N TRP A 45 -10.93 -11.27 19.07
CA TRP A 45 -12.29 -10.94 19.53
C TRP A 45 -12.58 -9.50 19.91
N LEU A 46 -11.60 -8.62 20.08
CA LEU A 46 -11.86 -7.26 20.55
C LEU A 46 -12.51 -6.41 19.43
N GLY A 47 -13.84 -6.50 19.34
CA GLY A 47 -14.72 -5.58 18.63
C GLY A 47 -15.45 -4.64 19.60
N ASN A 48 -15.61 -3.38 19.19
CA ASN A 48 -16.12 -2.26 19.99
C ASN A 48 -17.57 -2.43 20.48
N SER A 49 -17.87 -1.78 21.61
CA SER A 49 -19.17 -1.74 22.31
C SER A 49 -20.31 -1.01 21.58
N ASP A 50 -20.14 -0.53 20.34
CA ASP A 50 -21.09 0.33 19.63
C ASP A 50 -21.62 -0.20 18.27
N GLY A 51 -21.31 -1.44 17.89
CA GLY A 51 -22.02 -2.13 16.81
C GLY A 51 -21.63 -1.77 15.36
N SER A 52 -20.41 -1.31 15.10
CA SER A 52 -19.82 -1.23 13.74
C SER A 52 -18.98 -2.49 13.40
N PRO A 53 -18.71 -2.81 12.12
CA PRO A 53 -18.47 -4.19 11.66
C PRO A 53 -17.17 -4.80 12.20
N THR A 54 -16.99 -6.11 12.05
CA THR A 54 -17.38 -7.22 12.93
C THR A 54 -16.19 -8.21 12.87
N PRO A 55 -16.03 -9.13 13.82
CA PRO A 55 -14.93 -10.13 13.94
C PRO A 55 -14.47 -10.85 12.64
N CYS A 56 -15.28 -10.84 11.57
CA CYS A 56 -15.00 -11.47 10.28
C CYS A 56 -13.95 -10.78 9.40
N ALA A 57 -13.71 -9.47 9.51
CA ALA A 57 -12.72 -8.81 8.67
C ALA A 57 -11.29 -9.30 8.99
N VAL A 58 -11.00 -9.60 10.26
CA VAL A 58 -9.72 -10.12 10.75
C VAL A 58 -9.54 -11.59 10.35
N ALA A 59 -10.56 -12.43 10.55
CA ALA A 59 -10.53 -13.83 10.11
C ALA A 59 -10.42 -13.97 8.58
N TYR A 60 -11.14 -13.13 7.82
CA TYR A 60 -11.03 -13.01 6.37
C TYR A 60 -9.62 -12.62 5.93
N LYS A 61 -9.07 -11.54 6.51
CA LYS A 61 -7.72 -11.05 6.16
C LYS A 61 -6.64 -12.07 6.52
N TRP A 62 -6.75 -12.74 7.67
CA TRP A 62 -5.86 -13.81 8.07
C TRP A 62 -5.93 -15.01 7.13
N ARG A 63 -7.14 -15.51 6.81
CA ARG A 63 -7.31 -16.64 5.89
C ARG A 63 -6.80 -16.33 4.49
N CYS A 64 -7.17 -15.16 3.95
CA CYS A 64 -6.66 -14.70 2.65
C CYS A 64 -5.13 -14.61 2.67
N GLN A 65 -4.53 -14.02 3.71
CA GLN A 65 -3.07 -13.97 3.86
C GLN A 65 -2.43 -15.37 3.93
N GLN A 66 -3.01 -16.32 4.65
CA GLN A 66 -2.50 -17.70 4.69
C GLN A 66 -2.60 -18.39 3.32
N THR A 67 -3.68 -18.18 2.58
CA THR A 67 -3.83 -18.67 1.20
C THR A 67 -2.84 -18.00 0.23
N PHE A 68 -2.51 -16.72 0.44
CA PHE A 68 -1.46 -16.02 -0.31
C PHE A 68 -0.05 -16.53 0.06
N LYS A 69 0.18 -16.90 1.32
CA LYS A 69 1.46 -17.45 1.81
C LYS A 69 1.66 -18.91 1.43
N SER A 70 0.59 -19.71 1.37
CA SER A 70 0.69 -21.14 1.12
C SER A 70 1.10 -21.47 -0.32
N GLN A 71 0.82 -20.56 -1.28
CA GLN A 71 1.18 -20.68 -2.71
C GLN A 71 1.03 -22.10 -3.25
N SER A 72 -0.08 -22.74 -2.90
CA SER A 72 -0.24 -24.16 -3.11
C SER A 72 -0.74 -24.45 -4.52
N LEU A 73 0.11 -25.07 -5.33
CA LEU A 73 -0.28 -25.56 -6.66
C LEU A 73 -1.46 -26.54 -6.60
N GLY A 74 -1.61 -27.28 -5.50
CA GLY A 74 -2.72 -28.21 -5.29
C GLY A 74 -4.10 -27.56 -5.17
N LEU A 75 -4.18 -26.23 -5.03
CA LEU A 75 -5.42 -25.47 -4.83
C LEU A 75 -5.79 -24.60 -6.03
N VAL A 76 -4.95 -24.51 -7.06
CA VAL A 76 -5.18 -23.71 -8.28
C VAL A 76 -6.48 -24.09 -8.98
N TRP A 77 -6.86 -25.36 -8.93
CA TRP A 77 -8.09 -25.87 -9.55
C TRP A 77 -9.38 -25.23 -9.01
N LEU A 78 -9.37 -24.66 -7.80
CA LEU A 78 -10.52 -23.95 -7.25
C LEU A 78 -10.80 -22.66 -7.99
N GLU A 79 -9.77 -22.01 -8.54
CA GLU A 79 -9.87 -20.76 -9.31
C GLU A 79 -9.96 -21.02 -10.82
N ASP A 80 -9.51 -22.19 -11.28
CA ASP A 80 -9.61 -22.61 -12.68
C ASP A 80 -11.04 -23.09 -13.02
N LYS A 81 -11.82 -22.23 -13.69
CA LYS A 81 -13.21 -22.54 -14.05
C LYS A 81 -13.35 -23.79 -14.91
N LYS A 82 -12.38 -24.10 -15.78
CA LYS A 82 -12.44 -25.31 -16.61
C LYS A 82 -12.24 -26.54 -15.73
N THR A 83 -11.17 -26.56 -14.92
CA THR A 83 -10.89 -27.70 -14.05
C THR A 83 -11.98 -27.93 -13.02
N GLN A 84 -12.55 -26.85 -12.48
CA GLN A 84 -13.65 -26.92 -11.53
C GLN A 84 -14.89 -27.58 -12.15
N ARG A 85 -15.25 -27.19 -13.38
CA ARG A 85 -16.34 -27.80 -14.16
C ARG A 85 -16.06 -29.26 -14.46
N ASP A 86 -14.86 -29.58 -14.94
CA ASP A 86 -14.45 -30.95 -15.26
C ASP A 86 -14.54 -31.87 -14.04
N ARG A 87 -14.08 -31.41 -12.87
CA ARG A 87 -14.17 -32.16 -11.62
C ARG A 87 -15.61 -32.44 -11.21
N MET A 88 -16.49 -31.42 -11.26
CA MET A 88 -17.91 -31.60 -10.96
C MET A 88 -18.60 -32.55 -11.95
N SER A 89 -18.28 -32.44 -13.24
CA SER A 89 -18.88 -33.28 -14.29
C SER A 89 -18.36 -34.71 -14.31
N SER A 90 -17.12 -34.94 -13.85
CA SER A 90 -16.52 -36.28 -13.77
C SER A 90 -17.12 -37.17 -12.69
N TRP A 91 -17.96 -36.60 -11.81
CA TRP A 91 -18.53 -37.33 -10.69
C TRP A 91 -19.78 -38.12 -11.11
N SER A 92 -19.57 -39.39 -11.42
CA SER A 92 -20.62 -40.29 -11.92
C SER A 92 -21.77 -40.53 -10.93
N SER A 93 -21.56 -40.31 -9.63
CA SER A 93 -22.59 -40.48 -8.58
C SER A 93 -23.50 -39.27 -8.39
N TRP A 94 -23.21 -38.12 -9.00
CA TRP A 94 -24.05 -36.94 -8.88
C TRP A 94 -25.27 -37.01 -9.78
N PRO A 95 -26.44 -36.62 -9.29
CA PRO A 95 -27.62 -36.53 -10.14
C PRO A 95 -27.39 -35.48 -11.22
N LEU A 96 -27.96 -35.68 -12.42
CA LEU A 96 -27.84 -34.73 -13.54
C LEU A 96 -28.24 -33.29 -13.14
N LYS A 97 -29.11 -33.16 -12.14
CA LYS A 97 -29.50 -31.87 -11.56
C LYS A 97 -28.44 -31.20 -10.66
N ALA A 98 -27.41 -31.89 -10.20
CA ALA A 98 -26.29 -31.26 -9.48
C ALA A 98 -25.22 -30.74 -10.47
N GLN A 99 -25.17 -31.28 -11.68
CA GLN A 99 -24.08 -30.99 -12.60
C GLN A 99 -24.08 -29.53 -13.07
N PRO A 100 -22.90 -28.97 -13.40
CA PRO A 100 -22.83 -27.65 -13.98
C PRO A 100 -23.51 -27.59 -15.36
N LEU A 101 -23.80 -26.37 -15.84
CA LEU A 101 -24.26 -26.22 -17.22
C LEU A 101 -23.17 -26.66 -18.21
N PRO A 102 -23.54 -27.29 -19.33
CA PRO A 102 -22.60 -27.62 -20.39
C PRO A 102 -21.84 -26.37 -20.83
N SER A 103 -20.51 -26.46 -20.81
CA SER A 103 -19.61 -25.40 -21.25
C SER A 103 -18.49 -26.00 -22.10
N ARG A 104 -18.03 -25.23 -23.08
CA ARG A 104 -16.86 -25.55 -23.90
C ARG A 104 -15.77 -24.58 -23.58
N TRP A 105 -14.55 -25.08 -23.42
CA TRP A 105 -13.39 -24.29 -23.03
C TRP A 105 -12.31 -24.42 -24.08
N PHE A 106 -11.71 -23.30 -24.45
CA PHE A 106 -10.73 -23.17 -25.53
C PHE A 106 -9.47 -22.48 -25.02
N ALA A 107 -8.31 -22.94 -25.50
CA ALA A 107 -7.05 -22.25 -25.34
C ALA A 107 -7.00 -20.96 -26.20
N PRO A 108 -6.06 -20.03 -25.95
CA PRO A 108 -6.01 -18.75 -26.66
C PRO A 108 -5.82 -18.89 -28.18
N ASP A 109 -5.13 -19.93 -28.63
CA ASP A 109 -4.87 -20.26 -30.03
C ASP A 109 -6.04 -20.99 -30.71
N GLU A 110 -6.99 -21.53 -29.95
CA GLU A 110 -8.17 -22.27 -30.41
C GLU A 110 -9.39 -21.36 -30.67
N THR A 111 -9.22 -20.02 -30.68
CA THR A 111 -10.32 -19.06 -30.91
C THR A 111 -11.05 -19.26 -32.24
N LYS A 112 -10.38 -19.80 -33.26
CA LYS A 112 -11.02 -20.19 -34.54
C LYS A 112 -11.98 -21.36 -34.39
N GLU A 113 -11.68 -22.30 -33.49
CA GLU A 113 -12.54 -23.45 -33.19
C GLU A 113 -13.74 -23.01 -32.35
N ALA A 114 -13.53 -22.06 -31.42
CA ALA A 114 -14.61 -21.43 -30.66
C ALA A 114 -15.67 -20.78 -31.58
N LEU A 115 -15.25 -20.20 -32.72
CA LEU A 115 -16.16 -19.60 -33.70
C LEU A 115 -17.00 -20.60 -34.48
N VAL A 116 -16.57 -21.86 -34.61
CA VAL A 116 -17.40 -22.93 -35.21
C VAL A 116 -18.67 -23.17 -34.38
N HIS A 117 -18.61 -22.89 -33.08
CA HIS A 117 -19.75 -22.98 -32.17
C HIS A 117 -20.73 -21.80 -32.26
N LEU A 118 -20.47 -20.82 -33.13
CA LEU A 118 -21.41 -19.73 -33.41
C LEU A 118 -22.77 -20.25 -33.89
N GLU A 119 -22.83 -21.35 -34.63
CA GLU A 119 -24.11 -21.97 -35.04
C GLU A 119 -24.94 -22.47 -33.85
N GLU A 120 -24.29 -22.99 -32.81
CA GLU A 120 -24.93 -23.41 -31.57
C GLU A 120 -25.40 -22.20 -30.75
N ALA A 121 -24.60 -21.12 -30.75
CA ALA A 121 -24.97 -19.82 -30.18
C ALA A 121 -26.20 -19.21 -30.87
N LEU A 122 -26.22 -19.24 -32.20
CA LEU A 122 -27.34 -18.80 -33.06
C LEU A 122 -28.63 -19.58 -32.78
N ARG A 123 -28.53 -20.88 -32.45
CA ARG A 123 -29.70 -21.71 -32.08
C ARG A 123 -30.20 -21.47 -30.66
N SER A 124 -29.30 -21.27 -29.70
CA SER A 124 -29.67 -21.11 -28.27
C SER A 124 -30.11 -19.70 -27.88
N SER A 125 -29.94 -18.72 -28.78
CA SER A 125 -30.30 -17.29 -28.64
C SER A 125 -29.67 -16.54 -27.45
N ARG A 126 -29.03 -17.21 -26.48
CA ARG A 126 -28.45 -16.59 -25.27
C ARG A 126 -27.27 -17.42 -24.73
N MET A 127 -26.06 -16.88 -24.86
CA MET A 127 -24.83 -17.49 -24.32
C MET A 127 -24.02 -16.49 -23.50
N VAL A 128 -23.15 -17.02 -22.66
CA VAL A 128 -22.14 -16.25 -21.94
C VAL A 128 -20.74 -16.70 -22.34
N VAL A 129 -19.91 -15.73 -22.69
CA VAL A 129 -18.47 -15.91 -22.92
C VAL A 129 -17.74 -15.42 -21.68
N LYS A 130 -16.82 -16.21 -21.13
CA LYS A 130 -16.12 -15.89 -19.87
C LYS A 130 -14.66 -16.35 -19.87
N PRO A 131 -13.74 -15.60 -19.24
CA PRO A 131 -12.36 -16.04 -19.06
C PRO A 131 -12.26 -17.26 -18.12
N ARG A 132 -11.37 -18.20 -18.48
CA ARG A 132 -10.94 -19.30 -17.59
C ARG A 132 -10.24 -18.77 -16.33
N HIS A 133 -9.47 -17.70 -16.48
CA HIS A 133 -8.40 -17.28 -15.57
C HIS A 133 -8.69 -15.99 -14.75
N ALA A 134 -9.88 -15.37 -14.85
CA ALA A 134 -10.16 -14.11 -14.15
C ALA A 134 -11.29 -14.21 -13.10
N ALA A 135 -11.26 -13.42 -12.03
CA ALA A 135 -12.29 -13.43 -10.98
C ALA A 135 -13.51 -12.51 -11.26
N CYS A 136 -14.60 -12.73 -10.52
CA CYS A 136 -15.71 -11.77 -10.30
C CYS A 136 -16.30 -11.06 -11.53
N GLY A 137 -16.77 -11.84 -12.52
CA GLY A 137 -17.54 -11.33 -13.68
C GLY A 137 -16.76 -10.40 -14.63
N GLN A 138 -15.44 -10.26 -14.43
CA GLN A 138 -14.57 -9.52 -15.33
C GLN A 138 -14.40 -10.29 -16.63
N GLY A 139 -14.42 -9.59 -17.77
CA GLY A 139 -14.31 -10.22 -19.08
C GLY A 139 -15.50 -11.11 -19.46
N MET A 140 -16.58 -11.07 -18.69
CA MET A 140 -17.78 -11.86 -18.97
C MET A 140 -18.72 -11.08 -19.86
N THR A 141 -19.00 -11.63 -21.04
CA THR A 141 -19.86 -10.99 -22.04
C THR A 141 -21.08 -11.87 -22.31
N ILE A 142 -22.27 -11.30 -22.10
CA ILE A 142 -23.54 -11.95 -22.42
C ILE A 142 -23.89 -11.64 -23.88
N LEU A 143 -23.95 -12.67 -24.70
CA LEU A 143 -24.35 -12.58 -26.10
C LEU A 143 -25.87 -12.73 -26.19
N ARG A 144 -26.56 -11.59 -26.37
CA ARG A 144 -28.02 -11.52 -26.58
C ARG A 144 -28.41 -11.76 -28.03
N GLU A 145 -27.50 -11.46 -28.95
CA GLU A 145 -27.62 -11.73 -30.38
C GLU A 145 -26.32 -12.40 -30.82
N ALA A 146 -26.43 -13.58 -31.43
CA ALA A 146 -25.28 -14.33 -31.90
C ALA A 146 -24.95 -13.86 -33.32
N ASN A 147 -23.95 -12.99 -33.46
CA ASN A 147 -23.31 -12.74 -34.75
C ASN A 147 -21.80 -12.92 -34.60
N GLU A 148 -21.13 -13.18 -35.71
CA GLU A 148 -19.71 -13.55 -35.70
C GLU A 148 -18.84 -12.44 -35.11
N GLU A 149 -19.16 -11.17 -35.39
CA GLU A 149 -18.43 -10.01 -34.89
C GLU A 149 -18.54 -9.90 -33.36
N ALA A 150 -19.75 -9.98 -32.81
CA ALA A 150 -20.00 -9.94 -31.38
C ALA A 150 -19.31 -11.11 -30.64
N MET A 151 -19.31 -12.30 -31.24
CA MET A 151 -18.59 -13.46 -30.70
C MET A 151 -17.07 -13.23 -30.71
N ARG A 152 -16.50 -12.70 -31.81
CA ARG A 152 -15.07 -12.39 -31.90
C ARG A 152 -14.65 -11.37 -30.83
N THR A 153 -15.43 -10.30 -30.67
CA THR A 153 -15.18 -9.28 -29.65
C THR A 153 -15.25 -9.87 -28.25
N ALA A 154 -16.28 -10.67 -27.95
CA ALA A 154 -16.43 -11.30 -26.63
C ALA A 154 -15.28 -12.29 -26.32
N LEU A 155 -14.83 -13.06 -27.31
CA LEU A 155 -13.68 -13.96 -27.16
C LEU A 155 -12.38 -13.17 -26.91
N GLN A 156 -12.17 -12.08 -27.65
CA GLN A 156 -11.00 -11.22 -27.48
C GLN A 156 -10.99 -10.56 -26.10
N GLU A 157 -12.10 -9.92 -25.70
CA GLU A 157 -12.24 -9.29 -24.39
C GLU A 157 -11.98 -10.29 -23.26
N ALA A 158 -12.52 -11.51 -23.35
CA ALA A 158 -12.29 -12.55 -22.35
C ALA A 158 -10.82 -13.01 -22.28
N LEU A 159 -10.07 -13.00 -23.38
CA LEU A 159 -8.65 -13.40 -23.38
C LEU A 159 -7.70 -12.28 -22.94
N GLU A 160 -8.10 -11.03 -23.19
CA GLU A 160 -7.33 -9.82 -22.84
C GLU A 160 -7.51 -9.40 -21.38
N VAL A 161 -8.49 -9.96 -20.66
CA VAL A 161 -8.64 -9.71 -19.22
C VAL A 161 -7.46 -10.27 -18.45
N ASP A 162 -6.65 -9.37 -17.89
CA ASP A 162 -5.62 -9.72 -16.92
C ASP A 162 -6.16 -9.63 -15.49
N CYS A 163 -5.73 -10.57 -14.64
CA CYS A 163 -6.07 -10.59 -13.22
C CYS A 163 -5.69 -9.25 -12.57
N LYS A 164 -6.61 -8.64 -11.80
CA LYS A 164 -6.33 -7.37 -11.13
C LYS A 164 -5.32 -7.56 -10.00
N ARG A 165 -4.52 -6.51 -9.75
CA ARG A 165 -3.64 -6.40 -8.59
C ARG A 165 -4.48 -6.52 -7.30
N GLY A 166 -4.26 -7.57 -6.52
CA GLY A 166 -5.03 -7.87 -5.29
C GLY A 166 -5.92 -9.13 -5.34
N GLU A 167 -6.03 -9.79 -6.49
CA GLU A 167 -6.67 -11.12 -6.61
C GLU A 167 -5.73 -12.26 -6.14
N THR A 168 -6.26 -13.47 -5.89
CA THR A 168 -5.51 -14.58 -5.26
C THR A 168 -4.31 -15.02 -6.12
N TRP A 169 -3.19 -15.41 -5.48
CA TRP A 169 -2.00 -15.91 -6.20
C TRP A 169 -2.32 -17.09 -7.13
N HIS A 170 -3.28 -17.93 -6.73
CA HIS A 170 -3.74 -19.10 -7.48
C HIS A 170 -4.29 -18.73 -8.87
N LEU A 171 -4.98 -17.58 -9.03
CA LEU A 171 -5.48 -17.12 -10.33
C LEU A 171 -4.37 -16.85 -11.35
N TYR A 172 -3.20 -16.39 -10.90
CA TYR A 172 -2.03 -16.18 -11.76
C TYR A 172 -1.41 -17.49 -12.26
N GLN A 173 -1.74 -18.61 -11.62
CA GLN A 173 -1.31 -19.95 -12.03
C GLN A 173 -2.30 -20.62 -12.99
N VAL A 174 -3.50 -20.04 -13.18
CA VAL A 174 -4.52 -20.58 -14.09
C VAL A 174 -4.11 -20.26 -15.53
N GLU A 175 -4.15 -21.27 -16.39
CA GLU A 175 -3.89 -21.10 -17.81
C GLU A 175 -4.89 -20.14 -18.47
N LYS A 176 -4.40 -19.27 -19.35
CA LYS A 176 -5.27 -18.42 -20.15
C LYS A 176 -6.16 -19.28 -21.05
N GLY A 177 -7.39 -18.83 -21.23
CA GLY A 177 -8.40 -19.53 -21.99
C GLY A 177 -9.77 -18.91 -21.81
N VAL A 178 -10.72 -19.35 -22.62
CA VAL A 178 -12.07 -18.79 -22.69
C VAL A 178 -13.11 -19.91 -22.70
N GLY A 179 -14.22 -19.69 -22.00
CA GLY A 179 -15.34 -20.60 -21.89
C GLY A 179 -16.58 -20.01 -22.53
N ILE A 180 -17.30 -20.84 -23.28
CA ILE A 180 -18.64 -20.54 -23.81
C ILE A 180 -19.63 -21.44 -23.07
N GLU A 181 -20.64 -20.84 -22.43
CA GLU A 181 -21.64 -21.53 -21.63
C GLU A 181 -23.04 -21.01 -21.97
N GLN A 182 -24.05 -21.88 -21.88
CA GLN A 182 -25.44 -21.45 -22.02
C GLN A 182 -25.88 -20.63 -20.80
N ILE A 183 -26.70 -19.61 -20.99
CA ILE A 183 -27.27 -18.86 -19.86
C ILE A 183 -28.36 -19.71 -19.20
N TYR A 184 -28.31 -19.83 -17.87
CA TYR A 184 -29.35 -20.51 -17.11
C TYR A 184 -30.67 -19.72 -17.18
N PRO A 185 -31.78 -20.30 -17.70
CA PRO A 185 -33.02 -19.57 -17.92
C PRO A 185 -33.87 -19.54 -16.64
N SER A 186 -33.48 -18.67 -15.71
CA SER A 186 -34.24 -18.40 -14.48
C SER A 186 -35.40 -17.44 -14.75
N VAL A 187 -36.58 -17.72 -14.21
CA VAL A 187 -37.74 -16.84 -14.37
C VAL A 187 -37.77 -15.78 -13.27
N GLY A 188 -37.80 -14.51 -13.68
CA GLY A 188 -38.11 -13.38 -12.77
C GLY A 188 -37.04 -13.05 -11.72
N ALA A 189 -35.78 -13.44 -11.96
CA ALA A 189 -34.70 -13.34 -10.98
C ALA A 189 -34.17 -11.90 -10.74
N SER A 190 -34.22 -11.02 -11.75
CA SER A 190 -33.65 -9.67 -11.68
C SER A 190 -34.49 -8.68 -12.49
N ILE A 191 -34.77 -7.52 -11.88
CA ILE A 191 -35.58 -6.45 -12.50
C ILE A 191 -34.74 -5.61 -13.48
N LYS A 192 -33.44 -5.42 -13.20
CA LYS A 192 -32.54 -4.62 -14.05
C LYS A 192 -32.00 -5.37 -15.26
N ASP A 193 -31.78 -6.68 -15.09
CA ASP A 193 -31.26 -7.53 -16.14
C ASP A 193 -32.02 -8.86 -16.13
N PRO A 194 -32.99 -9.05 -17.05
CA PRO A 194 -33.81 -10.25 -17.11
C PRO A 194 -33.03 -11.50 -17.54
N ASP A 195 -31.81 -11.34 -18.08
CA ASP A 195 -30.97 -12.45 -18.52
C ASP A 195 -30.05 -12.98 -17.41
N ARG A 196 -30.04 -12.34 -16.23
CA ARG A 196 -29.23 -12.79 -15.10
C ARG A 196 -29.95 -13.88 -14.30
N PRO A 197 -29.36 -15.07 -14.11
CA PRO A 197 -30.00 -16.17 -13.40
C PRO A 197 -30.09 -15.95 -11.89
N LEU A 198 -31.13 -16.51 -11.25
CA LEU A 198 -31.27 -16.54 -9.79
C LEU A 198 -30.14 -17.38 -9.18
N GLU A 199 -29.30 -16.75 -8.36
CA GLU A 199 -28.19 -17.40 -7.69
C GLU A 199 -28.46 -17.52 -6.19
N LEU A 200 -28.47 -18.75 -5.66
CA LEU A 200 -28.40 -19.01 -4.22
C LEU A 200 -26.99 -19.48 -3.86
N LYS A 201 -26.33 -18.73 -3.00
CA LYS A 201 -24.94 -18.96 -2.58
C LYS A 201 -24.93 -19.56 -1.19
N LEU A 202 -24.89 -20.90 -1.10
CA LEU A 202 -24.87 -21.64 0.15
C LEU A 202 -23.45 -21.67 0.72
N GLN A 203 -23.33 -21.50 2.02
CA GLN A 203 -22.06 -21.48 2.73
C GLN A 203 -21.96 -22.72 3.61
N THR A 204 -20.79 -23.34 3.59
CA THR A 204 -20.46 -24.48 4.44
C THR A 204 -19.25 -24.20 5.31
N ILE A 205 -19.30 -24.73 6.53
CA ILE A 205 -18.16 -24.81 7.45
C ILE A 205 -18.04 -26.25 7.93
N TRP A 206 -16.83 -26.81 7.87
CA TRP A 206 -16.52 -28.18 8.27
C TRP A 206 -17.54 -29.21 7.72
N GLY A 207 -17.94 -29.02 6.46
CA GLY A 207 -18.88 -29.93 5.79
C GLY A 207 -20.33 -29.83 6.24
N ARG A 208 -20.74 -28.71 6.85
CA ARG A 208 -22.12 -28.39 7.24
C ARG A 208 -22.59 -27.08 6.63
N VAL A 209 -23.79 -27.07 6.05
CA VAL A 209 -24.39 -25.82 5.52
C VAL A 209 -24.89 -24.96 6.68
N ILE A 210 -24.44 -23.71 6.74
CA ILE A 210 -24.82 -22.74 7.78
C ILE A 210 -25.91 -21.74 7.31
N GLY A 211 -26.16 -21.71 5.99
CA GLY A 211 -27.13 -20.81 5.35
C GLY A 211 -26.57 -20.24 4.05
N GLY A 212 -27.23 -19.24 3.47
CA GLY A 212 -26.80 -18.65 2.21
C GLY A 212 -27.45 -17.32 1.84
N THR A 213 -26.93 -16.69 0.80
CA THR A 213 -27.44 -15.39 0.27
C THR A 213 -27.87 -15.52 -1.19
N ILE A 214 -28.72 -14.59 -1.64
CA ILE A 214 -29.13 -14.51 -3.05
C ILE A 214 -28.27 -13.47 -3.79
N HIS A 215 -27.73 -13.80 -4.97
CA HIS A 215 -26.96 -12.94 -5.89
C HIS A 215 -25.73 -12.19 -5.33
N THR A 216 -25.37 -12.31 -4.04
CA THR A 216 -24.43 -11.46 -3.24
C THR A 216 -25.10 -10.39 -2.37
N SER A 217 -26.44 -10.30 -2.38
CA SER A 217 -27.17 -9.40 -1.49
C SER A 217 -27.23 -9.93 -0.07
N GLN A 218 -26.83 -9.11 0.90
CA GLN A 218 -27.05 -9.36 2.32
C GLN A 218 -28.47 -8.94 2.78
N GLU A 219 -29.38 -8.63 1.85
CA GLU A 219 -30.77 -8.26 2.16
C GLU A 219 -31.67 -9.49 2.39
N ILE A 220 -31.29 -10.66 1.87
CA ILE A 220 -31.96 -11.94 2.12
C ILE A 220 -30.94 -12.97 2.58
N TRP A 221 -31.23 -13.61 3.70
CA TRP A 221 -30.51 -14.76 4.22
C TRP A 221 -31.42 -15.98 4.24
N VAL A 222 -30.98 -17.08 3.66
CA VAL A 222 -31.65 -18.38 3.79
C VAL A 222 -30.95 -19.14 4.91
N THR A 223 -31.69 -19.50 5.96
CA THR A 223 -31.14 -20.28 7.08
C THR A 223 -30.81 -21.70 6.64
N ALA A 224 -30.03 -22.43 7.44
CA ALA A 224 -29.72 -23.83 7.17
C ALA A 224 -30.96 -24.76 7.12
N CYS A 225 -32.08 -24.35 7.73
CA CYS A 225 -33.36 -25.06 7.64
C CYS A 225 -34.25 -24.62 6.46
N GLY A 226 -33.77 -23.72 5.60
CA GLY A 226 -34.45 -23.32 4.36
C GLY A 226 -35.41 -22.14 4.51
N ARG A 227 -35.46 -21.51 5.69
CA ARG A 227 -36.29 -20.33 5.96
C ARG A 227 -35.69 -19.09 5.33
N VAL A 228 -36.52 -18.28 4.68
CA VAL A 228 -36.10 -17.04 4.03
C VAL A 228 -36.26 -15.87 5.01
N LEU A 229 -35.15 -15.21 5.34
CA LEU A 229 -35.11 -14.08 6.26
C LEU A 229 -34.72 -12.79 5.56
N ARG A 230 -35.49 -11.73 5.82
CA ARG A 230 -35.14 -10.38 5.39
C ARG A 230 -34.18 -9.73 6.39
N CYS A 231 -33.09 -9.17 5.89
CA CYS A 231 -32.09 -8.46 6.69
C CYS A 231 -32.09 -6.97 6.35
N ASP A 232 -32.12 -6.10 7.36
CA ASP A 232 -31.95 -4.66 7.17
C ASP A 232 -30.48 -4.35 6.87
N ASN A 233 -30.17 -3.99 5.63
CA ASN A 233 -28.81 -3.62 5.26
C ASN A 233 -28.78 -2.39 4.34
N ARG A 234 -28.01 -1.36 4.73
CA ARG A 234 -27.94 -0.04 4.08
C ARG A 234 -26.81 0.08 3.03
N LYS A 235 -26.32 -1.02 2.46
CA LYS A 235 -25.27 -0.95 1.41
C LYS A 235 -25.86 -0.55 0.05
N SER A 236 -25.78 0.73 -0.28
CA SER A 236 -26.34 1.33 -1.52
C SER A 236 -25.77 0.78 -2.84
N GLY A 237 -24.56 0.19 -2.84
CA GLY A 237 -23.88 -0.29 -4.05
C GLY A 237 -24.50 -1.53 -4.71
N ILE A 238 -25.10 -2.45 -3.95
CA ILE A 238 -25.65 -3.71 -4.49
C ILE A 238 -26.98 -3.47 -5.21
N ARG A 239 -27.87 -2.64 -4.63
CA ARG A 239 -29.13 -2.21 -5.29
C ARG A 239 -28.88 -1.44 -6.58
N ARG A 240 -27.76 -0.71 -6.69
CA ARG A 240 -27.33 -0.10 -7.97
C ARG A 240 -27.04 -1.15 -9.04
N LYS A 241 -26.48 -2.32 -8.70
CA LYS A 241 -26.09 -3.38 -9.65
C LYS A 241 -27.21 -4.36 -10.01
N TYR A 242 -28.09 -4.74 -9.07
CA TYR A 242 -29.11 -5.78 -9.30
C TYR A 242 -30.55 -5.24 -9.34
N GLY A 243 -30.79 -4.01 -8.87
CA GLY A 243 -32.13 -3.47 -8.74
C GLY A 243 -32.80 -3.90 -7.43
N PRO A 244 -34.07 -3.55 -7.22
CA PRO A 244 -34.84 -4.04 -6.08
C PRO A 244 -35.07 -5.56 -6.20
N ILE A 245 -35.25 -6.22 -5.06
CA ILE A 245 -35.56 -7.64 -5.01
C ILE A 245 -36.97 -7.87 -5.60
N PRO A 246 -37.13 -8.82 -6.55
CA PRO A 246 -38.44 -9.18 -7.08
C PRO A 246 -39.46 -9.54 -5.98
N ALA A 247 -40.71 -9.08 -6.13
CA ALA A 247 -41.77 -9.27 -5.14
C ALA A 247 -42.03 -10.74 -4.80
N TRP A 248 -42.05 -11.62 -5.79
CA TRP A 248 -42.27 -13.06 -5.60
C TRP A 248 -41.22 -13.74 -4.71
N ILE A 249 -40.01 -13.18 -4.59
CA ILE A 249 -38.97 -13.68 -3.67
C ILE A 249 -39.31 -13.33 -2.22
N LEU A 250 -39.96 -12.17 -2.00
CA LEU A 250 -40.36 -11.68 -0.68
C LEU A 250 -41.72 -12.24 -0.24
N ASP A 251 -42.62 -12.53 -1.17
CA ASP A 251 -44.00 -12.94 -0.91
C ASP A 251 -44.16 -14.47 -0.74
N GLY A 252 -43.10 -15.17 -0.30
CA GLY A 252 -43.10 -16.61 -0.01
C GLY A 252 -42.90 -17.55 -1.21
N GLY A 253 -42.95 -17.05 -2.45
CA GLY A 253 -42.76 -17.87 -3.65
C GLY A 253 -41.37 -18.52 -3.73
N PHE A 254 -40.32 -17.81 -3.28
CA PHE A 254 -38.99 -18.39 -3.19
C PHE A 254 -38.88 -19.45 -2.09
N GLU A 255 -39.54 -19.27 -0.95
CA GLU A 255 -39.56 -20.28 0.12
C GLU A 255 -40.25 -21.56 -0.33
N THR A 256 -41.35 -21.47 -1.09
CA THR A 256 -42.00 -22.64 -1.72
C THR A 256 -41.07 -23.36 -2.69
N MET A 257 -40.32 -22.63 -3.53
CA MET A 257 -39.33 -23.22 -4.43
C MET A 257 -38.22 -23.93 -3.64
N LEU A 258 -37.73 -23.32 -2.55
CA LEU A 258 -36.72 -23.92 -1.71
C LEU A 258 -37.23 -25.20 -1.06
N GLN A 259 -38.46 -25.27 -0.57
CA GLN A 259 -39.01 -26.49 0.04
C GLN A 259 -38.89 -27.73 -0.86
N GLU A 260 -39.02 -27.57 -2.18
CA GLU A 260 -38.88 -28.66 -3.15
C GLU A 260 -37.43 -29.16 -3.29
N HIS A 261 -36.45 -28.28 -3.11
CA HIS A 261 -35.05 -28.55 -3.46
C HIS A 261 -34.08 -28.47 -2.28
N TRP A 262 -34.51 -28.00 -1.10
CA TRP A 262 -33.62 -27.61 0.00
C TRP A 262 -32.75 -28.75 0.50
N THR A 263 -33.37 -29.89 0.82
CA THR A 263 -32.66 -31.09 1.29
C THR A 263 -31.59 -31.52 0.30
N PHE A 264 -31.90 -31.42 -1.00
CA PHE A 264 -30.95 -31.73 -2.06
C PHE A 264 -29.80 -30.73 -2.11
N LEU A 265 -30.10 -29.42 -2.14
CA LEU A 265 -29.09 -28.36 -2.17
C LEU A 265 -28.12 -28.43 -0.98
N VAL A 266 -28.65 -28.70 0.22
CA VAL A 266 -27.86 -28.88 1.44
C VAL A 266 -26.98 -30.12 1.32
N SER A 267 -27.57 -31.27 1.01
CA SER A 267 -26.85 -32.55 0.90
C SER A 267 -25.69 -32.48 -0.08
N GLU A 268 -25.91 -31.93 -1.28
CA GLU A 268 -24.85 -31.82 -2.28
C GLU A 268 -23.77 -30.81 -1.87
N SER A 269 -24.15 -29.67 -1.29
CA SER A 269 -23.18 -28.67 -0.84
C SER A 269 -22.29 -29.19 0.29
N GLU A 270 -22.87 -29.93 1.26
CA GLU A 270 -22.10 -30.60 2.32
C GLU A 270 -21.18 -31.70 1.77
N SER A 271 -21.67 -32.46 0.78
CA SER A 271 -20.89 -33.52 0.14
C SER A 271 -19.66 -32.96 -0.58
N ILE A 272 -19.82 -31.85 -1.31
CA ILE A 272 -18.71 -31.12 -1.96
C ILE A 272 -17.62 -30.77 -0.95
N ALA A 273 -18.02 -30.11 0.15
CA ALA A 273 -17.08 -29.67 1.17
C ALA A 273 -16.32 -30.84 1.79
N ARG A 274 -17.00 -31.93 2.16
CA ARG A 274 -16.37 -33.11 2.80
C ARG A 274 -15.46 -33.86 1.85
N LEU A 275 -15.92 -34.15 0.64
CA LEU A 275 -15.20 -34.99 -0.30
C LEU A 275 -13.98 -34.29 -0.89
N TRP A 276 -14.01 -32.97 -1.02
CA TRP A 276 -12.85 -32.17 -1.44
C TRP A 276 -12.00 -31.68 -0.27
N GLY A 277 -12.36 -32.05 0.97
CA GLY A 277 -11.61 -31.70 2.17
C GLY A 277 -11.52 -30.19 2.43
N LEU A 278 -12.54 -29.43 2.04
CA LEU A 278 -12.58 -27.96 2.15
C LEU A 278 -13.21 -27.54 3.48
N ASP A 279 -12.44 -26.85 4.30
CA ASP A 279 -12.80 -26.41 5.65
C ASP A 279 -13.91 -25.34 5.68
N GLU A 280 -13.89 -24.43 4.71
CA GLU A 280 -14.91 -23.42 4.46
C GLU A 280 -15.11 -23.29 2.96
N VAL A 281 -16.35 -23.37 2.46
CA VAL A 281 -16.61 -23.19 1.02
C VAL A 281 -18.01 -22.64 0.77
N ARG A 282 -18.13 -21.82 -0.27
CA ARG A 282 -19.41 -21.35 -0.81
C ARG A 282 -19.73 -22.06 -2.10
N VAL A 283 -20.91 -22.67 -2.18
CA VAL A 283 -21.44 -23.33 -3.36
C VAL A 283 -22.55 -22.45 -3.94
N ASP A 284 -22.33 -21.98 -5.17
CA ASP A 284 -23.25 -21.12 -5.88
C ASP A 284 -24.17 -21.95 -6.76
N TRP A 285 -25.48 -21.82 -6.58
CA TRP A 285 -26.51 -22.56 -7.28
C TRP A 285 -27.35 -21.64 -8.15
N PHE A 286 -27.55 -22.01 -9.42
CA PHE A 286 -28.61 -21.45 -10.24
C PHE A 286 -29.94 -22.13 -9.94
N LEU A 287 -31.00 -21.33 -9.80
CA LEU A 287 -32.35 -21.77 -9.45
C LEU A 287 -33.42 -21.15 -10.37
N GLY A 288 -34.63 -21.70 -10.35
CA GLY A 288 -35.80 -21.08 -10.98
C GLY A 288 -36.04 -21.45 -12.45
N CYS A 289 -35.44 -22.53 -12.95
CA CYS A 289 -35.82 -23.15 -14.22
C CYS A 289 -36.56 -24.48 -13.96
N PRO A 290 -37.86 -24.62 -14.27
CA PRO A 290 -38.61 -25.86 -14.07
C PRO A 290 -38.08 -27.06 -14.86
N ASN A 291 -37.50 -26.81 -16.04
CA ASN A 291 -37.03 -27.89 -16.94
C ASN A 291 -35.65 -28.42 -16.55
N LEU A 292 -34.79 -27.54 -16.03
CA LEU A 292 -33.43 -27.93 -15.64
C LEU A 292 -33.40 -28.34 -14.16
N GLY A 293 -34.14 -27.67 -13.28
CA GLY A 293 -33.94 -27.75 -11.84
C GLY A 293 -32.67 -27.01 -11.40
N PRO A 294 -32.23 -27.15 -10.14
CA PRO A 294 -31.02 -26.50 -9.65
C PRO A 294 -29.79 -26.82 -10.51
N ARG A 295 -28.77 -25.96 -10.60
CA ARG A 295 -27.47 -26.26 -11.26
C ARG A 295 -26.33 -25.62 -10.48
N ILE A 296 -25.20 -26.31 -10.33
CA ILE A 296 -24.03 -25.68 -9.69
C ILE A 296 -23.40 -24.70 -10.67
N CYS A 297 -23.22 -23.46 -10.22
CA CYS A 297 -22.56 -22.38 -10.94
C CYS A 297 -21.06 -22.35 -10.66
N GLU A 298 -20.68 -22.32 -9.39
CA GLU A 298 -19.29 -22.11 -8.97
C GLU A 298 -19.12 -22.63 -7.55
N VAL A 299 -17.91 -23.09 -7.24
CA VAL A 299 -17.48 -23.39 -5.88
C VAL A 299 -16.36 -22.42 -5.53
N THR A 300 -16.57 -21.55 -4.54
CA THR A 300 -15.60 -20.51 -4.18
C THR A 300 -15.14 -20.72 -2.75
N TRP A 301 -13.84 -20.66 -2.52
CA TRP A 301 -13.32 -20.57 -1.16
C TRP A 301 -13.66 -19.20 -0.58
N MET A 302 -14.28 -19.17 0.60
CA MET A 302 -14.61 -17.93 1.28
C MET A 302 -13.55 -17.56 2.31
N GLY A 303 -13.44 -16.27 2.61
CA GLY A 303 -12.83 -15.85 3.88
C GLY A 303 -13.92 -15.75 4.95
N THR A 304 -13.59 -16.21 6.15
CA THR A 304 -14.51 -16.51 7.25
C THR A 304 -15.48 -15.38 7.56
N GLY A 305 -16.69 -15.49 7.01
CA GLY A 305 -17.84 -14.62 7.28
C GLY A 305 -18.03 -13.41 6.36
N ASP A 306 -17.31 -13.31 5.24
CA ASP A 306 -17.67 -12.34 4.20
C ASP A 306 -19.07 -12.67 3.63
N ARG A 307 -19.88 -11.64 3.39
CA ARG A 307 -21.26 -11.74 2.86
C ARG A 307 -22.27 -12.48 3.75
N ILE A 308 -21.93 -12.81 4.99
CA ILE A 308 -22.89 -13.26 6.02
C ILE A 308 -23.53 -12.04 6.71
N PRO A 309 -24.82 -12.07 7.11
CA PRO A 309 -25.42 -11.04 7.96
C PRO A 309 -24.58 -10.76 9.22
N PRO A 310 -24.37 -9.50 9.62
CA PRO A 310 -23.48 -9.15 10.74
C PRO A 310 -23.75 -9.90 12.06
N ARG A 311 -25.00 -10.24 12.35
CA ARG A 311 -25.37 -10.99 13.57
C ARG A 311 -24.92 -12.46 13.57
N LEU A 312 -24.66 -13.05 12.40
CA LEU A 312 -24.28 -14.46 12.25
C LEU A 312 -22.78 -14.66 12.07
N GLN A 313 -22.07 -13.58 11.73
CA GLN A 313 -20.63 -13.56 11.50
C GLN A 313 -19.80 -14.09 12.68
N LEU A 314 -20.12 -13.66 13.90
CA LEU A 314 -19.35 -14.01 15.09
C LEU A 314 -19.46 -15.52 15.46
N PRO A 315 -20.66 -16.12 15.59
CA PRO A 315 -20.78 -17.56 15.84
C PRO A 315 -20.08 -18.42 14.79
N VAL A 316 -20.20 -18.03 13.52
CA VAL A 316 -19.58 -18.71 12.38
C VAL A 316 -18.05 -18.69 12.48
N ALA A 317 -17.45 -17.53 12.79
CA ALA A 317 -16.01 -17.41 12.98
C ALA A 317 -15.51 -18.25 14.17
N GLN A 318 -16.25 -18.26 15.29
CA GLN A 318 -15.90 -19.08 16.46
C GLN A 318 -15.89 -20.57 16.13
N ALA A 319 -16.87 -21.05 15.36
CA ALA A 319 -16.94 -22.43 14.91
C ALA A 319 -15.78 -22.80 13.97
N PHE A 320 -15.41 -21.90 13.05
CA PHE A 320 -14.26 -22.09 12.19
C PHE A 320 -12.98 -22.33 13.00
N PHE A 321 -12.63 -21.44 13.93
CA PHE A 321 -11.42 -21.60 14.76
C PHE A 321 -11.51 -22.79 15.72
N ALA A 322 -12.68 -23.08 16.28
CA ALA A 322 -12.86 -24.24 17.16
C ALA A 322 -12.58 -25.56 16.43
N GLY A 323 -13.03 -25.72 15.18
CA GLY A 323 -12.75 -26.91 14.38
C GLY A 323 -11.26 -27.08 14.05
N HIS A 324 -10.54 -26.00 13.75
CA HIS A 324 -9.09 -26.06 13.55
C HIS A 324 -8.33 -26.46 14.82
N ARG A 325 -8.73 -25.96 16.01
CA ARG A 325 -8.14 -26.39 17.29
C ARG A 325 -8.40 -27.86 17.57
N GLN A 326 -9.61 -28.35 17.27
CA GLN A 326 -9.96 -29.75 17.43
C GLN A 326 -9.12 -30.66 16.51
N ARG A 327 -8.91 -30.28 15.24
CA ARG A 327 -8.00 -30.98 14.32
C ARG A 327 -6.56 -31.05 14.85
N ALA A 328 -6.06 -29.93 15.41
CA ALA A 328 -4.71 -29.87 15.96
C ALA A 328 -4.52 -30.75 17.20
N ALA A 329 -5.53 -30.85 18.07
CA ALA A 329 -5.50 -31.69 19.27
C ALA A 329 -5.43 -33.19 18.96
N VAL A 330 -6.12 -33.65 17.90
CA VAL A 330 -6.05 -35.04 17.44
C VAL A 330 -4.62 -35.42 17.04
N LYS A 331 -3.93 -34.55 16.29
CA LYS A 331 -2.53 -34.77 15.88
C LYS A 331 -1.54 -34.79 17.06
N ALA A 332 -1.78 -33.97 18.08
CA ALA A 332 -0.94 -33.95 19.28
C ALA A 332 -1.05 -35.27 20.08
N ASN A 333 -2.25 -35.85 20.15
CA ASN A 333 -2.49 -37.14 20.81
C ASN A 333 -2.00 -38.35 20.00
N GLU A 334 -1.91 -38.24 18.66
CA GLU A 334 -1.28 -39.27 17.82
C GLU A 334 0.26 -39.26 17.90
N ALA A 335 0.87 -38.16 18.37
CA ALA A 335 2.32 -37.97 18.44
C ALA A 335 2.95 -38.39 19.79
N THR A 336 2.17 -38.87 20.75
CA THR A 336 2.67 -39.44 22.02
C THR A 336 2.76 -40.97 21.93
N PRO A 337 3.96 -41.59 21.97
CA PRO A 337 4.09 -43.04 22.07
C PRO A 337 3.98 -43.48 23.53
N GLU A 338 2.80 -43.92 23.96
CA GLU A 338 2.70 -44.75 25.16
C GLU A 338 2.91 -46.22 24.81
N THR A 339 3.97 -46.75 25.39
CA THR A 339 4.34 -48.15 25.50
C THR A 339 3.17 -49.01 25.98
N ALA A 340 2.72 -49.93 25.13
CA ALA A 340 2.04 -51.14 25.56
C ALA A 340 2.70 -52.33 24.86
N GLU A 341 3.69 -52.91 25.54
CA GLU A 341 4.06 -54.30 25.34
C GLU A 341 2.83 -55.18 25.60
N ASN A 342 2.44 -56.01 24.64
CA ASN A 342 1.99 -57.38 24.86
C ASN A 342 1.82 -58.13 23.53
N GLU A 343 2.72 -59.11 23.35
CA GLU A 343 2.53 -60.44 22.78
C GLU A 343 1.93 -60.60 21.36
N CYS A 344 2.84 -60.95 20.45
CA CYS A 344 2.62 -61.65 19.18
C CYS A 344 1.92 -63.02 19.40
N PRO A 345 1.09 -63.51 18.46
CA PRO A 345 1.62 -64.61 17.63
C PRO A 345 1.06 -64.62 16.18
N ASN A 346 1.94 -65.02 15.26
CA ASN A 346 1.72 -65.34 13.84
C ASN A 346 1.64 -64.15 12.85
N CYS A 347 2.81 -63.75 12.34
CA CYS A 347 3.25 -64.26 11.04
C CYS A 347 4.68 -63.79 10.74
N SER A 348 5.57 -64.76 10.54
CA SER A 348 6.92 -64.59 10.02
C SER A 348 6.89 -64.55 8.48
N TRP A 349 7.61 -63.60 7.86
CA TRP A 349 8.77 -63.85 6.99
C TRP A 349 9.12 -62.62 6.10
N SER A 350 10.32 -62.10 6.35
CA SER A 350 11.36 -61.54 5.48
C SER A 350 11.09 -60.50 4.37
N MET A 351 11.89 -59.44 4.46
CA MET A 351 12.22 -58.40 3.49
C MET A 351 12.47 -58.86 2.04
N THR A 352 11.98 -58.09 1.06
CA THR A 352 12.83 -57.50 0.00
C THR A 352 12.16 -56.33 -0.76
N ARG A 353 13.04 -55.41 -1.16
CA ARG A 353 12.94 -54.17 -1.96
C ARG A 353 11.95 -54.08 -3.14
N SER A 354 11.54 -52.82 -3.39
CA SER A 354 11.15 -52.17 -4.68
C SER A 354 9.77 -52.53 -5.24
N ALA A 355 8.98 -51.69 -5.92
CA ALA A 355 8.98 -50.30 -6.39
C ALA A 355 7.49 -49.95 -6.67
N PHE A 356 7.05 -48.69 -6.78
CA PHE A 356 6.75 -47.96 -8.03
C PHE A 356 6.06 -46.64 -7.58
N PHE A 357 6.32 -45.44 -8.11
CA PHE A 357 6.20 -45.03 -9.51
C PHE A 357 7.18 -43.90 -9.87
N GLN A 358 7.96 -44.12 -10.93
CA GLN A 358 8.46 -43.09 -11.85
C GLN A 358 7.71 -43.25 -13.19
N PRO A 359 7.55 -42.18 -13.98
CA PRO A 359 6.88 -42.25 -15.27
C PRO A 359 7.83 -42.78 -16.35
N ARG A 360 7.35 -43.71 -17.19
CA ARG A 360 7.95 -43.98 -18.49
C ARG A 360 6.89 -44.06 -19.58
N GLN A 361 7.07 -43.16 -20.53
CA GLN A 361 6.63 -43.29 -21.91
C GLN A 361 7.19 -44.58 -22.54
N ALA A 362 6.36 -45.20 -23.38
CA ALA A 362 6.66 -45.73 -24.72
C ALA A 362 6.00 -47.10 -24.95
N ALA A 363 5.22 -47.20 -26.04
CA ALA A 363 5.43 -48.24 -27.04
C ALA A 363 4.54 -48.03 -28.29
N LEU A 364 5.17 -48.29 -29.44
CA LEU A 364 4.70 -48.74 -30.77
C LEU A 364 5.26 -47.79 -31.87
N ALA A 365 6.06 -48.22 -32.85
CA ALA A 365 6.37 -49.57 -33.31
C ALA A 365 7.67 -49.65 -34.16
N THR A 366 8.27 -50.84 -34.13
CA THR A 366 8.93 -51.62 -35.22
C THR A 366 10.04 -51.06 -36.13
N GLU A 367 11.18 -51.78 -36.05
CA GLU A 367 12.01 -52.35 -37.14
C GLU A 367 12.53 -51.47 -38.28
N ALA A 368 13.87 -51.32 -38.38
CA ALA A 368 14.70 -51.94 -39.45
C ALA A 368 16.12 -51.32 -39.53
N THR A 369 17.11 -52.16 -39.21
CA THR A 369 18.39 -52.41 -39.90
C THR A 369 19.25 -51.28 -40.53
N GLU A 370 20.48 -51.24 -40.00
CA GLU A 370 21.79 -51.24 -40.69
C GLU A 370 22.31 -50.04 -41.53
N ARG A 371 23.64 -49.84 -41.35
CA ARG A 371 24.69 -49.29 -42.25
C ARG A 371 25.11 -47.82 -42.05
N GLY A 372 26.26 -47.68 -41.38
CA GLY A 372 27.55 -47.36 -42.04
C GLY A 372 27.81 -45.95 -42.60
N PRO A 373 29.09 -45.50 -42.65
CA PRO A 373 29.47 -44.10 -42.44
C PRO A 373 29.95 -43.39 -43.72
N ARG A 374 29.97 -42.05 -43.71
CA ARG A 374 30.78 -41.10 -44.54
C ARG A 374 30.06 -39.74 -44.58
N SER A 375 30.67 -38.57 -44.76
CA SER A 375 32.01 -37.99 -44.62
C SER A 375 31.90 -36.60 -45.28
N LYS A 376 32.58 -35.57 -44.73
CA LYS A 376 33.12 -34.39 -45.47
C LYS A 376 32.09 -33.46 -46.14
N ASP A 377 32.17 -32.13 -46.18
CA ASP A 377 33.13 -31.07 -45.87
C ASP A 377 32.26 -29.81 -45.60
N ALA A 378 32.49 -29.04 -44.54
CA ALA A 378 33.16 -27.73 -44.61
C ALA A 378 32.68 -26.80 -45.75
N GLN A 379 31.84 -25.80 -45.44
CA GLN A 379 32.24 -24.39 -45.33
C GLN A 379 31.01 -23.46 -45.21
N GLU A 380 31.22 -22.33 -44.52
CA GLU A 380 30.30 -21.22 -44.21
C GLU A 380 29.37 -21.51 -43.01
N GLU A 381 29.80 -21.34 -41.75
CA GLU A 381 30.34 -20.11 -41.17
C GLU A 381 29.50 -18.87 -41.52
N ARG A 382 28.32 -18.75 -40.90
CA ARG A 382 27.80 -17.56 -40.19
C ARG A 382 26.28 -17.66 -40.07
N LYS A 383 25.80 -17.45 -38.84
CA LYS A 383 24.40 -17.18 -38.45
C LYS A 383 23.47 -18.39 -38.37
N ALA A 384 23.52 -19.08 -37.24
CA ALA A 384 22.37 -19.36 -36.38
C ALA A 384 22.85 -20.23 -35.21
N GLU A 385 22.16 -20.15 -34.07
CA GLU A 385 22.39 -20.93 -32.82
C GLU A 385 23.41 -20.37 -31.82
N GLN A 386 23.02 -19.25 -31.20
CA GLN A 386 22.99 -19.17 -29.74
C GLN A 386 21.64 -18.53 -29.33
N GLN A 387 20.58 -19.30 -29.53
CA GLN A 387 19.35 -19.17 -28.75
C GLN A 387 19.45 -20.16 -27.60
N THR A 388 19.58 -19.69 -26.37
CA THR A 388 18.82 -20.13 -25.18
C THR A 388 19.44 -19.52 -23.92
N LEU A 389 18.87 -18.38 -23.50
CA LEU A 389 18.60 -18.01 -22.10
C LEU A 389 17.76 -16.73 -22.15
N HIS A 390 16.52 -16.88 -22.66
CA HIS A 390 15.48 -15.86 -22.49
C HIS A 390 14.82 -16.08 -21.13
N VAL A 391 15.29 -15.35 -20.13
CA VAL A 391 14.50 -15.06 -18.94
C VAL A 391 13.57 -13.91 -19.32
N SER A 392 12.33 -14.25 -19.63
CA SER A 392 11.24 -13.31 -19.90
C SER A 392 10.84 -12.61 -18.60
N GLY A 393 11.39 -11.42 -18.35
CA GLY A 393 10.89 -10.50 -17.34
C GLY A 393 9.54 -9.88 -17.76
N PRO A 394 8.60 -9.67 -16.84
CA PRO A 394 7.28 -9.14 -17.17
C PRO A 394 7.34 -7.66 -17.53
N ARG A 395 6.67 -7.32 -18.64
CA ARG A 395 6.27 -5.98 -19.03
C ARG A 395 5.26 -5.45 -18.02
N VAL A 396 5.45 -4.22 -17.53
CA VAL A 396 4.49 -3.52 -16.67
C VAL A 396 4.20 -2.15 -17.26
N ASP A 397 2.99 -1.99 -17.78
CA ASP A 397 2.40 -0.70 -18.12
C ASP A 397 1.54 -0.19 -16.95
N ARG A 398 1.70 1.12 -16.66
CA ARG A 398 0.80 2.08 -16.00
C ARG A 398 0.46 1.97 -14.49
N TRP A 399 1.16 2.84 -13.75
CA TRP A 399 0.68 3.83 -12.76
C TRP A 399 -0.36 3.44 -11.69
N ASP A 400 0.16 3.11 -10.51
CA ASP A 400 -0.46 3.39 -9.21
C ASP A 400 0.54 4.21 -8.37
N VAL A 401 0.15 5.41 -7.96
CA VAL A 401 0.87 6.20 -6.97
C VAL A 401 0.40 5.72 -5.59
N GLN A 402 1.18 4.86 -4.95
CA GLN A 402 0.92 4.44 -3.57
C GLN A 402 1.46 5.46 -2.55
N PRO A 403 0.73 5.68 -1.43
CA PRO A 403 1.27 6.36 -0.25
C PRO A 403 2.42 5.53 0.34
N PHE A 404 3.43 6.23 0.88
CA PHE A 404 4.66 5.70 1.47
C PHE A 404 4.53 4.30 2.11
N GLN A 405 4.98 3.28 1.38
CA GLN A 405 5.41 2.00 1.94
C GLN A 405 6.91 1.85 1.65
N ASN A 406 7.74 2.40 2.53
CA ASN A 406 9.15 2.02 2.67
C ASN A 406 9.38 1.50 4.11
N GLY A 407 8.50 0.58 4.54
CA GLY A 407 8.69 -0.26 5.73
C GLY A 407 9.21 -1.66 5.41
N GLU A 408 9.41 -1.99 4.13
CA GLU A 408 9.92 -3.29 3.71
C GLU A 408 11.46 -3.27 3.72
N LYS A 409 12.05 -3.52 4.90
CA LYS A 409 13.37 -4.16 5.15
C LYS A 409 14.02 -3.82 6.51
N HIS A 410 13.31 -3.18 7.42
CA HIS A 410 13.61 -3.25 8.85
C HIS A 410 12.53 -4.10 9.51
N GLY A 411 12.75 -5.43 9.50
CA GLY A 411 11.97 -6.36 10.29
C GLY A 411 12.31 -6.15 11.76
N GLY A 412 11.59 -5.22 12.37
CA GLY A 412 11.38 -5.12 13.81
C GLY A 412 9.87 -5.13 14.07
N LEU A 413 9.46 -5.63 15.23
CA LEU A 413 8.09 -5.94 15.67
C LEU A 413 7.03 -4.81 15.53
N LEU A 414 7.42 -3.60 15.10
CA LEU A 414 6.56 -2.50 14.66
C LEU A 414 5.51 -2.92 13.62
N GLY A 415 5.80 -3.94 12.81
CA GLY A 415 4.86 -4.49 11.83
C GLY A 415 3.77 -5.43 12.39
N ARG A 416 3.89 -5.91 13.64
CA ARG A 416 3.02 -6.98 14.18
C ARG A 416 2.15 -6.60 15.38
N PHE A 417 2.55 -5.64 16.22
CA PHE A 417 1.70 -5.18 17.33
C PHE A 417 1.17 -3.74 17.14
N GLY A 418 1.89 -2.89 16.41
CA GLY A 418 1.48 -1.50 16.17
C GLY A 418 0.41 -1.33 15.09
N ALA A 419 0.31 -2.23 14.12
CA ALA A 419 -0.63 -2.04 13.02
C ALA A 419 -2.09 -2.41 13.38
N GLU A 420 -2.30 -3.32 14.33
CA GLU A 420 -3.64 -3.86 14.64
C GLU A 420 -4.41 -3.00 15.66
N THR A 421 -3.72 -2.41 16.66
CA THR A 421 -4.31 -1.43 17.59
C THR A 421 -4.62 -0.10 16.89
N ILE A 422 -3.86 0.26 15.84
CA ILE A 422 -4.02 1.52 15.13
C ILE A 422 -5.02 1.42 13.97
N ALA A 423 -5.10 0.29 13.29
CA ALA A 423 -6.05 0.13 12.18
C ALA A 423 -7.51 0.03 12.65
N SER A 424 -7.78 -0.35 13.90
CA SER A 424 -9.14 -0.33 14.47
C SER A 424 -9.64 1.09 14.79
N VAL A 425 -8.71 2.04 14.96
CA VAL A 425 -8.96 3.44 15.33
C VAL A 425 -9.00 4.36 14.10
N ALA A 426 -8.23 4.06 13.05
CA ALA A 426 -8.07 4.95 11.89
C ALA A 426 -9.17 4.82 10.79
N GLY A 427 -10.15 3.93 10.94
CA GLY A 427 -11.10 3.57 9.88
C GLY A 427 -12.38 4.40 9.77
N GLN A 428 -12.64 5.32 10.71
CA GLN A 428 -13.74 6.28 10.63
C GLN A 428 -13.27 7.62 11.19
N PRO A 429 -13.80 8.76 10.73
CA PRO A 429 -13.55 10.07 11.36
C PRO A 429 -13.97 10.13 12.85
N MET A 430 -14.60 9.07 13.39
CA MET A 430 -14.93 8.89 14.81
C MET A 430 -13.96 7.99 15.60
N GLY A 431 -13.01 7.28 14.99
CA GLY A 431 -12.18 6.29 15.70
C GLY A 431 -10.99 6.93 16.44
N LEU A 432 -10.25 7.83 15.81
CA LEU A 432 -9.18 8.61 16.46
C LEU A 432 -9.73 9.53 17.56
N ALA A 433 -10.98 9.99 17.41
CA ALA A 433 -11.73 10.70 18.44
C ALA A 433 -11.98 9.84 19.70
N LYS A 434 -12.17 8.51 19.56
CA LYS A 434 -12.29 7.60 20.72
C LYS A 434 -10.96 7.33 21.39
N LEU A 435 -9.88 7.17 20.63
CA LEU A 435 -8.53 7.04 21.19
C LEU A 435 -8.12 8.35 21.89
N TYR A 436 -8.45 9.49 21.30
CA TYR A 436 -8.32 10.81 21.92
C TYR A 436 -9.14 10.93 23.22
N ASN A 437 -10.42 10.52 23.23
CA ASN A 437 -11.24 10.53 24.44
C ASN A 437 -10.71 9.58 25.52
N ALA A 438 -10.16 8.43 25.14
CA ALA A 438 -9.51 7.50 26.07
C ALA A 438 -8.18 8.05 26.63
N ILE A 439 -7.45 8.88 25.87
CA ILE A 439 -6.22 9.54 26.33
C ILE A 439 -6.53 10.72 27.28
N LEU A 440 -7.62 11.46 27.06
CA LEU A 440 -8.01 12.57 27.93
C LEU A 440 -8.62 12.13 29.26
N ASP A 441 -9.16 10.91 29.33
CA ASP A 441 -9.61 10.31 30.59
C ASP A 441 -8.40 9.74 31.35
N ALA A 442 -7.74 10.61 32.11
CA ALA A 442 -6.50 10.30 32.83
C ALA A 442 -6.60 9.05 33.72
N ASP A 443 -7.79 8.76 34.25
CA ASP A 443 -8.04 7.59 35.09
C ASP A 443 -8.01 6.27 34.29
N ALA A 444 -8.50 6.29 33.04
CA ALA A 444 -8.47 5.13 32.14
C ALA A 444 -7.08 4.88 31.54
N VAL A 445 -6.30 5.95 31.26
CA VAL A 445 -4.93 5.83 30.75
C VAL A 445 -4.03 5.11 31.76
N GLU A 446 -4.11 5.46 33.04
CA GLU A 446 -3.26 4.84 34.06
C GLU A 446 -3.63 3.37 34.31
N GLU A 447 -4.91 3.00 34.20
CA GLU A 447 -5.36 1.60 34.21
C GLU A 447 -4.77 0.81 33.02
N HIS A 448 -4.84 1.35 31.81
CA HIS A 448 -4.27 0.71 30.62
C HIS A 448 -2.74 0.67 30.60
N ILE A 449 -2.06 1.62 31.25
CA ILE A 449 -0.60 1.59 31.42
C ILE A 449 -0.20 0.41 32.32
N GLN A 450 -1.00 0.09 33.35
CA GLN A 450 -0.78 -1.08 34.20
C GLN A 450 -0.95 -2.39 33.42
N ASP A 451 -1.88 -2.43 32.47
CA ASP A 451 -2.08 -3.60 31.60
C ASP A 451 -0.97 -3.75 30.54
N CYS A 452 -0.69 -2.67 29.78
CA CYS A 452 0.32 -2.67 28.73
C CYS A 452 0.84 -1.25 28.40
N ALA A 453 1.83 -0.79 29.16
CA ALA A 453 2.46 0.51 28.95
C ALA A 453 3.02 0.73 27.53
N PHE A 454 3.58 -0.30 26.88
CA PHE A 454 4.07 -0.20 25.49
C PHE A 454 2.94 -0.06 24.47
N GLY A 455 1.79 -0.70 24.69
CA GLY A 455 0.62 -0.56 23.84
C GLY A 455 0.04 0.85 23.89
N VAL A 456 -0.04 1.42 25.10
CA VAL A 456 -0.45 2.82 25.32
C VAL A 456 0.54 3.78 24.65
N LEU A 457 1.84 3.56 24.83
CA LEU A 457 2.90 4.36 24.19
C LEU A 457 2.72 4.45 22.68
N VAL A 458 2.57 3.30 22.01
CA VAL A 458 2.38 3.24 20.56
C VAL A 458 1.08 3.92 20.14
N ALA A 459 -0.01 3.68 20.85
CA ALA A 459 -1.31 4.28 20.55
C ALA A 459 -1.26 5.81 20.63
N MET A 460 -0.65 6.37 21.69
CA MET A 460 -0.45 7.82 21.84
C MET A 460 0.39 8.40 20.69
N MET A 461 1.48 7.72 20.31
CA MET A 461 2.35 8.15 19.21
C MET A 461 1.62 8.26 17.87
N ILE A 462 0.77 7.28 17.53
CA ILE A 462 -0.03 7.38 16.31
C ILE A 462 -1.16 8.41 16.43
N ALA A 463 -1.81 8.51 17.60
CA ALA A 463 -2.93 9.42 17.79
C ALA A 463 -2.51 10.88 17.61
N LEU A 464 -1.30 11.26 18.06
CA LEU A 464 -0.82 12.64 18.11
C LEU A 464 -1.03 13.44 16.82
N ARG A 465 -0.69 12.89 15.66
CA ARG A 465 -0.84 13.59 14.37
C ARG A 465 -2.30 13.85 14.03
N SER A 466 -3.18 12.92 14.41
CA SER A 466 -4.62 13.06 14.19
C SER A 466 -5.25 14.00 15.20
N ILE A 467 -4.74 14.03 16.43
CA ILE A 467 -5.19 14.97 17.46
C ILE A 467 -4.85 16.40 17.04
N ASP A 468 -3.62 16.63 16.56
CA ASP A 468 -3.20 17.90 16.01
C ASP A 468 -4.11 18.32 14.84
N TYR A 469 -4.39 17.40 13.91
CA TYR A 469 -5.27 17.68 12.80
C TYR A 469 -6.74 17.91 13.22
N ASP A 470 -7.35 17.08 14.05
CA ASP A 470 -8.79 17.15 14.36
C ASP A 470 -9.11 18.16 15.46
N TYR A 471 -8.26 18.27 16.49
CA TYR A 471 -8.51 19.05 17.71
C TYR A 471 -7.54 20.24 17.88
N GLY A 472 -6.52 20.34 17.04
CA GLY A 472 -5.56 21.42 17.05
C GLY A 472 -4.33 21.16 17.93
N GLN A 473 -3.36 22.04 17.77
CA GLN A 473 -2.02 21.88 18.34
C GLN A 473 -2.00 21.89 19.87
N ALA A 474 -2.84 22.69 20.53
CA ALA A 474 -2.89 22.73 21.99
C ALA A 474 -3.30 21.37 22.60
N ALA A 475 -4.26 20.69 21.97
CA ALA A 475 -4.66 19.35 22.38
C ALA A 475 -3.53 18.33 22.14
N ALA A 476 -2.85 18.41 21.00
CA ALA A 476 -1.71 17.55 20.69
C ALA A 476 -0.52 17.79 21.64
N ALA A 477 -0.24 19.04 22.00
CA ALA A 477 0.79 19.43 22.97
C ALA A 477 0.54 18.79 24.34
N SER A 478 -0.70 18.85 24.83
CA SER A 478 -1.08 18.20 26.10
C SER A 478 -0.81 16.69 26.06
N VAL A 479 -1.23 16.01 24.99
CA VAL A 479 -1.01 14.55 24.86
C VAL A 479 0.46 14.21 24.69
N PHE A 480 1.23 15.08 24.03
CA PHE A 480 2.67 14.87 23.86
C PHE A 480 3.43 14.97 25.18
N LEU A 481 3.04 15.88 26.09
CA LEU A 481 3.64 15.96 27.42
C LEU A 481 3.39 14.68 28.25
N GLU A 482 2.18 14.13 28.17
CA GLU A 482 1.86 12.83 28.80
C GLU A 482 2.68 11.69 28.18
N LEU A 483 2.82 11.68 26.85
CA LEU A 483 3.66 10.71 26.14
C LEU A 483 5.13 10.78 26.61
N GLN A 484 5.67 11.99 26.78
CA GLN A 484 7.03 12.18 27.31
C GLN A 484 7.17 11.67 28.74
N GLY A 485 6.15 11.87 29.58
CA GLY A 485 6.08 11.29 30.92
C GLY A 485 6.15 9.77 30.90
N LEU A 486 5.37 9.13 30.02
CA LEU A 486 5.37 7.67 29.85
C LEU A 486 6.71 7.14 29.31
N LEU A 487 7.30 7.80 28.30
CA LEU A 487 8.63 7.44 27.79
C LEU A 487 9.69 7.46 28.89
N LYS A 488 9.67 8.49 29.74
CA LYS A 488 10.58 8.60 30.88
C LYS A 488 10.40 7.47 31.90
N ARG A 489 9.15 7.04 32.16
CA ARG A 489 8.86 5.88 33.02
C ARG A 489 9.41 4.57 32.44
N LEU A 490 9.35 4.42 31.12
CA LEU A 490 9.78 3.20 30.41
C LEU A 490 11.27 3.18 30.04
N GLU A 491 12.02 4.26 30.27
CA GLU A 491 13.42 4.38 29.85
C GLU A 491 14.30 3.26 30.45
N ALA A 492 14.00 2.79 31.67
CA ALA A 492 14.73 1.69 32.30
C ALA A 492 14.59 0.34 31.57
N LEU A 493 13.51 0.16 30.80
CA LEU A 493 13.21 -1.05 30.03
C LEU A 493 13.64 -0.94 28.56
N LYS A 494 14.17 0.20 28.15
CA LYS A 494 14.41 0.55 26.76
C LYS A 494 15.38 -0.39 26.05
N GLU A 495 16.50 -0.72 26.68
CA GLU A 495 17.51 -1.58 26.04
C GLU A 495 17.00 -3.02 25.89
N GLU A 496 16.36 -3.58 26.92
CA GLU A 496 15.71 -4.90 26.84
C GLU A 496 14.59 -4.92 25.79
N ALA A 497 13.75 -3.88 25.74
CA ALA A 497 12.70 -3.75 24.76
C ALA A 497 13.22 -3.57 23.33
N LYS A 498 14.37 -2.90 23.13
CA LYS A 498 15.03 -2.81 21.82
C LYS A 498 15.60 -4.15 21.38
N GLU A 499 16.25 -4.89 22.29
CA GLU A 499 16.76 -6.24 22.02
C GLU A 499 15.64 -7.21 21.65
N ALA A 500 14.47 -7.07 22.28
CA ALA A 500 13.28 -7.83 21.96
C ALA A 500 12.51 -7.30 20.72
N GLU A 501 12.96 -6.22 20.09
CA GLU A 501 12.32 -5.51 18.97
C GLU A 501 10.95 -4.85 19.29
N TRP A 502 10.62 -4.61 20.55
CA TRP A 502 9.33 -4.06 21.01
C TRP A 502 9.33 -2.54 21.16
N TRP A 503 10.49 -1.90 21.18
CA TRP A 503 10.58 -0.44 21.32
C TRP A 503 10.12 0.27 20.03
N PRO A 504 9.15 1.21 20.09
CA PRO A 504 8.68 1.89 18.90
C PRO A 504 9.71 2.87 18.34
N ASP A 505 9.57 3.21 17.06
CA ASP A 505 10.38 4.25 16.45
C ASP A 505 9.98 5.63 17.00
N THR A 506 10.82 6.18 17.87
CA THR A 506 10.62 7.48 18.51
C THR A 506 11.42 8.61 17.85
N HIS A 507 11.98 8.42 16.65
CA HIS A 507 12.86 9.42 16.04
C HIS A 507 12.13 10.76 15.83
N ASP A 508 10.93 10.74 15.27
CA ASP A 508 10.16 11.95 14.97
C ASP A 508 9.74 12.74 16.23
N LEU A 509 9.69 12.10 17.40
CA LEU A 509 9.27 12.79 18.64
C LEU A 509 10.24 13.90 19.06
N VAL A 510 11.47 13.90 18.55
CA VAL A 510 12.47 14.92 18.86
C VAL A 510 12.09 16.29 18.31
N ILE A 511 11.36 16.35 17.19
CA ILE A 511 10.99 17.62 16.53
C ILE A 511 9.63 18.17 16.98
N TYR A 512 8.83 17.35 17.68
CA TYR A 512 7.48 17.71 18.11
C TYR A 512 7.45 18.89 19.10
N PRO A 513 8.40 19.05 20.06
CA PRO A 513 8.39 20.21 20.94
C PRO A 513 8.38 21.54 20.17
N SER A 514 9.15 21.63 19.09
CA SER A 514 9.22 22.85 18.26
C SER A 514 7.92 23.09 17.49
N LEU A 515 7.30 22.05 16.96
CA LEU A 515 6.06 22.16 16.18
C LEU A 515 4.80 22.32 17.04
N LEU A 516 4.86 21.94 18.31
CA LEU A 516 3.76 22.05 19.26
C LEU A 516 3.87 23.29 20.16
N GLY A 517 4.84 24.17 19.90
CA GLY A 517 5.07 25.39 20.70
C GLY A 517 5.52 25.11 22.13
N LEU A 518 6.18 23.97 22.36
CA LEU A 518 6.72 23.56 23.67
C LEU A 518 8.23 23.84 23.82
N SER A 519 8.90 24.26 22.75
CA SER A 519 10.32 24.61 22.78
C SER A 519 10.57 25.93 23.53
N ASP A 520 11.72 25.99 24.22
CA ASP A 520 12.17 27.21 24.89
C ASP A 520 12.38 28.35 23.89
N ALA A 521 12.09 29.58 24.34
CA ALA A 521 12.31 30.76 23.53
C ALA A 521 13.80 30.95 23.22
N HIS A 522 14.12 31.29 21.98
CA HIS A 522 15.50 31.58 21.56
C HIS A 522 15.68 33.03 21.07
N ASN A 523 16.91 33.52 21.15
CA ASN A 523 17.23 34.91 20.80
C ASN A 523 17.36 35.19 19.29
N CYS A 524 16.80 34.32 18.43
CA CYS A 524 16.99 34.33 16.97
C CYS A 524 18.45 34.56 16.54
N TYR A 525 19.38 33.92 17.25
CA TYR A 525 20.82 34.05 17.04
C TYR A 525 21.34 35.49 17.10
N GLY A 526 20.67 36.36 17.84
CA GLY A 526 21.03 37.77 18.00
C GLY A 526 20.59 38.68 16.84
N SER A 527 19.78 38.16 15.91
CA SER A 527 19.25 38.94 14.78
C SER A 527 18.49 40.18 15.26
N GLN A 528 18.62 41.27 14.51
CA GLN A 528 17.90 42.52 14.75
C GLN A 528 16.60 42.63 13.95
N LEU A 529 16.26 41.60 13.16
CA LEU A 529 15.02 41.57 12.42
C LEU A 529 13.81 41.38 13.33
N ARG A 530 12.70 41.98 12.92
CA ARG A 530 11.39 41.77 13.53
C ARG A 530 10.43 41.15 12.52
N PHE A 531 9.84 40.02 12.90
CA PHE A 531 8.88 39.29 12.08
C PHE A 531 7.48 39.41 12.66
N PHE A 532 6.51 39.79 11.84
CA PHE A 532 5.10 39.61 12.16
C PHE A 532 4.62 38.35 11.43
N ILE A 533 3.96 37.43 12.13
CA ILE A 533 3.46 36.19 11.54
C ILE A 533 1.93 36.26 11.51
N TYR A 534 1.33 36.12 10.33
CA TYR A 534 -0.12 36.10 10.22
C TYR A 534 -0.75 34.86 10.87
N GLU A 535 -1.98 35.01 11.33
CA GLU A 535 -2.84 33.91 11.75
C GLU A 535 -3.94 33.72 10.70
N LEU A 536 -3.82 32.66 9.90
CA LEU A 536 -4.72 32.40 8.77
C LEU A 536 -5.77 31.35 9.16
N ILE A 537 -6.80 31.79 9.87
CA ILE A 537 -7.87 30.96 10.43
C ILE A 537 -9.07 30.92 9.46
N ASP A 538 -9.74 29.77 9.37
CA ASP A 538 -10.96 29.52 8.57
C ASP A 538 -10.89 29.93 7.08
N TRP A 539 -9.73 29.76 6.47
CA TRP A 539 -9.49 30.09 5.06
C TRP A 539 -9.21 28.86 4.18
N THR A 540 -8.45 27.87 4.65
CA THR A 540 -8.09 26.71 3.84
C THR A 540 -9.14 25.59 3.96
N PRO A 541 -9.11 24.56 3.08
CA PRO A 541 -9.92 23.36 3.26
C PRO A 541 -9.74 22.65 4.61
N ALA A 542 -8.60 22.86 5.28
CA ALA A 542 -8.35 22.39 6.65
C ALA A 542 -9.00 23.28 7.73
N GLY A 543 -9.64 24.38 7.36
CA GLY A 543 -10.03 25.47 8.26
C GLY A 543 -8.84 26.42 8.46
N ASN A 544 -7.82 26.01 9.20
CA ASN A 544 -6.62 26.83 9.46
C ASN A 544 -5.46 26.42 8.52
N ALA A 545 -4.75 27.39 7.95
CA ALA A 545 -3.60 27.18 7.06
C ALA A 545 -2.42 26.43 7.69
N GLU A 546 -2.34 26.39 9.02
CA GLU A 546 -1.30 25.73 9.81
C GLU A 546 -1.81 24.45 10.52
N ARG A 547 -3.03 23.99 10.23
CA ARG A 547 -3.62 22.82 10.89
C ARG A 547 -2.90 21.53 10.50
N GLY A 548 -2.66 20.64 11.46
CA GLY A 548 -2.01 19.34 11.19
C GLY A 548 -0.50 19.45 10.93
N VAL A 549 0.19 20.38 11.60
CA VAL A 549 1.63 20.61 11.47
C VAL A 549 2.47 19.34 11.67
N LEU A 550 2.07 18.44 12.57
CA LEU A 550 2.75 17.16 12.80
C LEU A 550 2.61 16.20 11.60
N HIS A 551 1.59 16.36 10.77
CA HIS A 551 1.49 15.64 9.50
C HIS A 551 2.39 16.27 8.43
N CYS A 552 2.47 17.60 8.44
CA CYS A 552 3.15 18.38 7.41
C CYS A 552 4.67 18.45 7.56
N GLN A 553 5.23 18.01 8.68
CA GLN A 553 6.68 18.07 8.96
C GLN A 553 7.57 17.19 8.08
N HIS A 554 7.01 16.24 7.32
CA HIS A 554 7.77 15.23 6.57
C HIS A 554 8.17 15.70 5.17
N GLY A 555 9.26 15.12 4.67
CA GLY A 555 9.81 15.40 3.36
C GLY A 555 10.22 16.85 3.18
N GLN A 556 10.44 17.20 1.92
CA GLN A 556 10.86 18.54 1.53
C GLN A 556 9.85 19.63 1.92
N TRP A 557 8.55 19.32 1.86
CA TRP A 557 7.50 20.28 2.25
C TRP A 557 7.42 20.51 3.75
N GLY A 558 8.10 19.69 4.56
CA GLY A 558 8.31 19.94 5.98
C GLY A 558 8.84 21.34 6.29
N LEU A 559 9.53 21.99 5.36
CA LEU A 559 9.99 23.37 5.50
C LEU A 559 8.87 24.39 5.70
N GLU A 560 7.73 24.18 5.05
CA GLU A 560 6.55 25.04 5.19
C GLU A 560 6.01 24.98 6.63
N ALA A 561 6.30 23.91 7.38
CA ALA A 561 6.01 23.77 8.80
C ALA A 561 7.19 24.21 9.68
N LEU A 562 8.39 23.69 9.46
CA LEU A 562 9.55 23.92 10.34
C LEU A 562 9.94 25.40 10.45
N ILE A 563 9.95 26.14 9.33
CA ILE A 563 10.41 27.54 9.32
C ILE A 563 9.47 28.46 10.13
N PRO A 564 8.15 28.51 9.89
CA PRO A 564 7.27 29.35 10.70
C PRO A 564 7.31 29.00 12.19
N TRP A 565 7.34 27.70 12.53
CA TRP A 565 7.35 27.24 13.91
C TRP A 565 8.64 27.59 14.65
N TRP A 566 9.79 27.50 13.97
CA TRP A 566 11.04 28.00 14.52
C TRP A 566 10.98 29.52 14.78
N PHE A 567 10.45 30.32 13.84
CA PHE A 567 10.30 31.75 14.07
C PHE A 567 9.37 32.06 15.25
N ARG A 568 8.24 31.36 15.40
CA ARG A 568 7.30 31.53 16.52
C ARG A 568 7.94 31.32 17.89
N ALA A 569 8.91 30.41 18.01
CA ALA A 569 9.70 30.21 19.23
C ALA A 569 10.78 31.29 19.45
N GLY A 570 10.99 32.17 18.48
CA GLY A 570 12.02 33.19 18.49
C GLY A 570 11.56 34.54 19.06
N THR A 571 12.44 35.18 19.82
CA THR A 571 12.25 36.56 20.33
C THR A 571 12.26 37.66 19.25
N CYS A 572 12.58 37.30 18.01
CA CYS A 572 12.50 38.18 16.85
C CYS A 572 11.07 38.33 16.31
N VAL A 573 10.09 37.57 16.82
CA VAL A 573 8.68 37.78 16.47
C VAL A 573 8.10 38.95 17.27
N THR A 574 7.27 39.76 16.61
CA THR A 574 6.54 40.89 17.21
C THR A 574 5.05 40.79 16.89
N SER A 575 4.22 41.17 17.86
CA SER A 575 2.78 41.37 17.65
C SER A 575 2.44 42.79 17.20
N ASN A 576 3.44 43.71 17.19
CA ASN A 576 3.27 45.08 16.72
C ASN A 576 3.67 45.16 15.23
N PRO A 577 2.73 45.33 14.29
CA PRO A 577 3.03 45.38 12.86
C PRO A 577 3.89 46.59 12.44
N GLU A 578 3.91 47.66 13.24
CA GLU A 578 4.77 48.84 12.98
C GLU A 578 6.25 48.58 13.26
N GLU A 579 6.56 47.61 14.14
CA GLU A 579 7.93 47.19 14.42
C GLU A 579 8.44 46.15 13.43
N ALA A 580 7.55 45.56 12.61
CA ALA A 580 7.88 44.44 11.75
C ALA A 580 8.67 44.88 10.50
N ASP A 581 9.79 44.19 10.27
CA ASP A 581 10.58 44.29 9.05
C ASP A 581 10.00 43.41 7.95
N TYR A 582 9.50 42.22 8.32
CA TYR A 582 8.90 41.26 7.40
C TYR A 582 7.61 40.68 7.96
N PHE A 583 6.68 40.36 7.07
CA PHE A 583 5.42 39.68 7.35
C PHE A 583 5.47 38.26 6.81
N LEU A 584 5.51 37.25 7.68
CA LEU A 584 5.47 35.85 7.26
C LEU A 584 4.02 35.41 7.01
N VAL A 585 3.78 34.78 5.86
CA VAL A 585 2.51 34.16 5.50
C VAL A 585 2.65 32.64 5.69
N PRO A 586 2.26 32.07 6.85
CA PRO A 586 2.48 30.66 7.14
C PRO A 586 1.36 29.82 6.53
N TRP A 587 1.66 29.11 5.44
CA TRP A 587 0.73 28.15 4.85
C TRP A 587 1.47 26.89 4.38
N HIS A 588 0.95 25.72 4.75
CA HIS A 588 1.46 24.41 4.34
C HIS A 588 0.84 23.95 3.01
N THR A 589 1.00 24.76 1.95
CA THR A 589 0.37 24.56 0.64
C THR A 589 0.55 23.14 0.09
N TRP A 590 1.76 22.59 0.15
CA TRP A 590 2.02 21.28 -0.42
C TRP A 590 1.42 20.15 0.40
N CYS A 591 1.45 20.30 1.73
CA CYS A 591 0.83 19.35 2.64
C CYS A 591 -0.69 19.27 2.42
N ASP A 592 -1.36 20.42 2.35
CA ASP A 592 -2.79 20.52 2.03
C ASP A 592 -3.10 19.81 0.71
N ARG A 593 -2.29 20.04 -0.33
CA ARG A 593 -2.46 19.36 -1.61
C ARG A 593 -2.43 17.84 -1.47
N MET A 594 -1.47 17.31 -0.72
CA MET A 594 -1.30 15.87 -0.52
C MET A 594 -2.46 15.28 0.29
N ILE A 595 -2.87 15.94 1.37
CA ILE A 595 -3.97 15.51 2.24
C ILE A 595 -5.30 15.51 1.49
N PHE A 596 -5.63 16.62 0.82
CA PHE A 596 -6.92 16.81 0.17
C PHE A 596 -6.97 16.29 -1.29
N ARG A 597 -5.91 15.64 -1.77
CA ARG A 597 -5.77 15.15 -3.17
C ARG A 597 -6.08 16.23 -4.21
N MET A 598 -5.71 17.46 -3.92
CA MET A 598 -5.94 18.61 -4.80
C MET A 598 -5.23 18.39 -6.14
N ASN A 599 -5.92 18.66 -7.24
CA ASN A 599 -5.49 18.47 -8.62
C ASN A 599 -5.22 17.00 -9.05
N GLN A 600 -5.88 16.00 -8.43
CA GLN A 600 -5.79 14.58 -8.86
C GLN A 600 -7.08 14.01 -9.50
N SER A 601 -8.17 14.78 -9.59
CA SER A 601 -9.42 14.36 -10.25
C SER A 601 -10.10 15.50 -11.01
N ARG A 602 -10.91 15.19 -12.03
CA ARG A 602 -11.64 16.16 -12.89
C ARG A 602 -12.85 16.82 -12.19
N GLU A 603 -12.89 16.86 -10.86
CA GLU A 603 -13.96 17.55 -10.11
C GLU A 603 -13.45 18.81 -9.39
N PRO A 604 -14.30 19.84 -9.19
CA PRO A 604 -13.88 21.22 -8.86
C PRO A 604 -13.54 21.46 -7.38
N ILE A 605 -13.39 20.43 -6.57
CA ILE A 605 -12.91 20.57 -5.18
C ILE A 605 -11.41 20.31 -5.18
N GLY A 606 -10.62 21.34 -4.92
CA GLY A 606 -9.19 21.24 -4.66
C GLY A 606 -8.30 21.62 -5.85
N ASP A 607 -8.37 22.88 -6.27
CA ASP A 607 -7.30 23.51 -7.06
C ASP A 607 -6.52 24.46 -6.15
N ILE A 608 -5.21 24.22 -5.99
CA ILE A 608 -4.32 25.07 -5.18
C ILE A 608 -4.31 26.50 -5.70
N SER A 609 -4.37 26.69 -7.03
CA SER A 609 -4.43 28.02 -7.63
C SER A 609 -5.66 28.79 -7.13
N ALA A 610 -6.81 28.13 -7.03
CA ALA A 610 -8.03 28.75 -6.51
C ALA A 610 -7.90 29.17 -5.04
N VAL A 611 -7.18 28.40 -4.21
CA VAL A 611 -6.95 28.75 -2.80
C VAL A 611 -6.04 29.97 -2.70
N TYR A 612 -4.93 30.02 -3.46
CA TYR A 612 -4.10 31.22 -3.55
C TYR A 612 -4.88 32.43 -4.06
N LEU A 613 -5.70 32.27 -5.10
CA LEU A 613 -6.52 33.36 -5.63
C LEU A 613 -7.52 33.86 -4.59
N ASP A 614 -8.12 32.99 -3.78
CA ASP A 614 -8.99 33.40 -2.66
C ASP A 614 -8.23 34.24 -1.63
N LEU A 615 -7.02 33.81 -1.22
CA LEU A 615 -6.15 34.63 -0.34
C LEU A 615 -5.93 36.02 -0.93
N MET A 616 -5.65 36.09 -2.23
CA MET A 616 -5.33 37.34 -2.91
C MET A 616 -6.56 38.22 -3.17
N HIS A 617 -7.75 37.62 -3.29
CA HIS A 617 -9.03 38.33 -3.34
C HIS A 617 -9.46 38.85 -1.97
N ARG A 618 -9.11 38.15 -0.89
CA ARG A 618 -9.43 38.51 0.50
C ARG A 618 -8.23 39.08 1.26
N LYS A 619 -7.19 39.52 0.57
CA LYS A 619 -5.93 39.96 1.21
C LYS A 619 -6.13 41.13 2.16
N GLU A 620 -7.09 42.02 1.91
CA GLU A 620 -7.40 43.12 2.83
C GLU A 620 -7.97 42.62 4.17
N GLU A 621 -8.64 41.46 4.17
CA GLU A 621 -9.19 40.80 5.36
C GLU A 621 -8.13 39.90 6.02
N LEU A 622 -7.51 39.01 5.24
CA LEU A 622 -6.63 37.95 5.72
C LEU A 622 -5.18 38.40 5.93
N LEU A 623 -4.74 39.43 5.20
CA LEU A 623 -3.39 40.00 5.26
C LEU A 623 -3.48 41.53 5.47
N PRO A 624 -4.02 42.03 6.60
CA PRO A 624 -4.37 43.44 6.82
C PRO A 624 -3.21 44.46 6.70
N HIS A 625 -1.97 44.00 6.56
CA HIS A 625 -0.78 44.84 6.34
C HIS A 625 -0.19 44.73 4.93
N TRP A 626 -0.85 44.00 4.02
CA TRP A 626 -0.44 43.84 2.62
C TRP A 626 -0.17 45.17 1.92
N SER A 627 -1.08 46.13 2.11
CA SER A 627 -1.02 47.44 1.45
C SER A 627 0.12 48.34 1.93
N ARG A 628 0.84 47.98 3.01
CA ARG A 628 1.96 48.77 3.56
C ARG A 628 3.08 48.94 2.54
N GLN A 629 3.47 47.85 1.88
CA GLN A 629 4.49 47.85 0.82
C GLN A 629 4.06 47.03 -0.39
N LEU A 630 2.76 46.88 -0.62
CA LEU A 630 2.19 46.11 -1.73
C LEU A 630 2.75 44.68 -1.79
N GLY A 631 2.93 44.05 -0.63
CA GLY A 631 3.45 42.69 -0.50
C GLY A 631 4.96 42.55 -0.54
N ARG A 632 5.77 43.62 -0.70
CA ARG A 632 7.25 43.54 -0.80
C ARG A 632 7.93 43.03 0.47
N ASP A 633 7.33 43.32 1.63
CA ASP A 633 7.76 42.85 2.95
C ASP A 633 7.12 41.51 3.35
N HIS A 634 6.30 40.90 2.49
CA HIS A 634 5.67 39.60 2.75
C HIS A 634 6.55 38.45 2.30
N ILE A 635 6.69 37.45 3.16
CA ILE A 635 7.46 36.22 2.91
C ILE A 635 6.49 35.07 2.65
N PHE A 636 6.64 34.42 1.51
CA PHE A 636 5.98 33.16 1.16
C PHE A 636 7.01 32.03 1.09
N ILE A 637 6.64 30.84 1.55
CA ILE A 637 7.50 29.65 1.51
C ILE A 637 6.97 28.72 0.42
N PHE A 638 7.83 28.39 -0.55
CA PHE A 638 7.53 27.48 -1.64
C PHE A 638 8.51 26.31 -1.63
N SER A 639 8.09 25.17 -1.09
CA SER A 639 8.93 23.97 -1.02
C SER A 639 9.04 23.26 -2.38
N ASP A 640 8.22 22.23 -2.65
CA ASP A 640 8.26 21.40 -3.86
C ASP A 640 7.36 21.93 -4.96
N GLN A 641 7.90 22.28 -6.14
CA GLN A 641 7.14 22.69 -7.34
C GLN A 641 6.07 23.80 -7.09
N GLY A 642 6.06 24.49 -5.95
CA GLY A 642 4.89 25.23 -5.46
C GLY A 642 4.41 26.32 -6.42
N LEU A 643 5.36 27.06 -7.02
CA LEU A 643 5.08 28.10 -8.02
C LEU A 643 4.45 27.56 -9.31
N ASN A 644 4.63 26.28 -9.66
CA ASN A 644 3.99 25.69 -10.82
C ASN A 644 2.49 25.46 -10.64
N PHE A 645 2.03 25.36 -9.40
CA PHE A 645 0.63 25.13 -9.06
C PHE A 645 -0.15 26.40 -8.73
N PHE A 646 0.49 27.57 -8.88
CA PHE A 646 -0.13 28.88 -8.80
C PHE A 646 0.46 29.81 -9.86
N PRO A 647 0.26 29.54 -11.17
CA PRO A 647 0.91 30.29 -12.25
C PRO A 647 0.62 31.80 -12.24
N GLU A 648 -0.50 32.23 -11.66
CA GLU A 648 -0.94 33.61 -11.47
C GLU A 648 -0.16 34.36 -10.37
N TRP A 649 0.78 33.72 -9.68
CA TRP A 649 1.63 34.36 -8.67
C TRP A 649 2.29 35.65 -9.18
N ARG A 650 2.57 35.72 -10.49
CA ARG A 650 3.17 36.89 -11.15
C ARG A 650 2.29 38.13 -11.06
N ASP A 651 0.98 37.94 -11.10
CA ASP A 651 0.01 39.03 -11.12
C ASP A 651 -0.36 39.49 -9.70
N HIS A 652 -0.13 38.63 -8.71
CA HIS A 652 -0.63 38.86 -7.34
C HIS A 652 0.47 39.06 -6.30
N ILE A 653 1.55 38.28 -6.34
CA ILE A 653 2.58 38.23 -5.28
C ILE A 653 4.01 38.36 -5.85
N SER A 654 4.17 38.89 -7.06
CA SER A 654 5.46 38.99 -7.74
C SER A 654 6.50 39.84 -7.01
N HIS A 655 6.06 40.76 -6.15
CA HIS A 655 6.95 41.63 -5.38
C HIS A 655 7.37 41.04 -4.03
N SER A 656 6.68 40.01 -3.55
CA SER A 656 6.95 39.37 -2.27
C SER A 656 8.26 38.58 -2.25
N VAL A 657 8.79 38.31 -1.06
CA VAL A 657 10.00 37.52 -0.86
C VAL A 657 9.63 36.04 -0.86
N PHE A 658 10.27 35.23 -1.69
CA PHE A 658 10.07 33.78 -1.69
C PHE A 658 11.24 33.08 -1.01
N LEU A 659 10.94 32.27 0.01
CA LEU A 659 11.85 31.23 0.48
C LEU A 659 11.53 29.97 -0.31
N THR A 660 12.45 29.53 -1.16
CA THR A 660 12.21 28.39 -2.03
C THR A 660 13.35 27.40 -2.02
N THR A 661 13.04 26.11 -2.22
CA THR A 661 14.08 25.10 -2.39
C THR A 661 14.65 25.07 -3.82
N GLU A 662 14.04 25.81 -4.74
CA GLU A 662 14.39 25.81 -6.17
C GLU A 662 14.45 27.22 -6.74
N ALA A 663 15.62 27.65 -7.20
CA ALA A 663 15.74 28.88 -8.00
C ALA A 663 15.12 28.75 -9.40
N LEU A 664 14.98 27.54 -9.94
CA LEU A 664 14.44 27.32 -11.27
C LEU A 664 13.48 26.15 -11.25
N THR A 665 12.19 26.47 -11.22
CA THR A 665 11.08 25.52 -11.27
C THR A 665 10.80 25.12 -12.73
N PRO A 666 10.69 23.81 -13.05
CA PRO A 666 10.40 23.34 -14.42
C PRO A 666 9.14 23.97 -15.01
N GLY A 667 9.19 24.43 -16.25
CA GLY A 667 8.03 25.03 -16.93
C GLY A 667 7.74 26.50 -16.57
N CYS A 668 8.43 27.06 -15.58
CA CYS A 668 8.20 28.42 -15.11
C CYS A 668 9.11 29.46 -15.79
N GLY A 669 10.33 29.07 -16.18
CA GLY A 669 11.31 29.95 -16.87
C GLY A 669 12.11 30.85 -15.91
N PRO A 670 13.03 31.69 -16.43
CA PRO A 670 13.97 32.47 -15.63
C PRO A 670 13.34 33.58 -14.78
N SER A 671 12.07 33.91 -15.00
CA SER A 671 11.37 34.96 -14.24
C SER A 671 10.89 34.48 -12.86
N CYS A 672 10.96 33.19 -12.55
CA CYS A 672 10.32 32.60 -11.36
C CYS A 672 11.09 32.73 -10.07
N PHE A 673 12.33 33.18 -10.19
CA PHE A 673 13.18 33.47 -9.08
C PHE A 673 13.92 34.76 -9.37
N ASN A 674 13.84 35.68 -8.45
CA ASN A 674 14.57 36.92 -8.50
C ASN A 674 15.67 36.89 -7.43
N PRO A 675 16.95 36.75 -7.81
CA PRO A 675 18.06 36.64 -6.85
C PRO A 675 18.25 37.86 -5.95
N TRP A 676 17.61 38.99 -6.28
CA TRP A 676 17.65 40.21 -5.46
C TRP A 676 16.69 40.14 -4.26
N LYS A 677 15.56 39.43 -4.38
CA LYS A 677 14.52 39.34 -3.35
C LYS A 677 14.35 37.93 -2.77
N ASP A 678 14.40 36.90 -3.62
CA ASP A 678 14.10 35.50 -3.28
C ASP A 678 15.33 34.75 -2.76
N VAL A 679 15.11 33.80 -1.86
CA VAL A 679 16.17 33.06 -1.16
C VAL A 679 16.03 31.57 -1.48
N VAL A 680 17.12 30.96 -1.97
CA VAL A 680 17.20 29.51 -2.05
C VAL A 680 17.57 28.96 -0.69
N VAL A 681 16.65 28.21 -0.08
CA VAL A 681 16.84 27.53 1.21
C VAL A 681 17.07 26.04 0.99
N PRO A 682 17.80 25.36 1.89
CA PRO A 682 18.03 23.93 1.73
C PRO A 682 16.74 23.13 1.94
N GLY A 683 16.60 22.05 1.18
CA GLY A 683 15.54 21.06 1.30
C GLY A 683 15.67 20.25 2.59
N HIS A 684 14.54 19.80 3.12
CA HIS A 684 14.47 19.04 4.37
C HIS A 684 14.44 17.52 4.10
N PRO A 685 15.48 16.76 4.49
CA PRO A 685 15.38 15.32 4.64
C PRO A 685 14.75 14.97 6.00
N ASP A 686 13.90 13.95 6.04
CA ASP A 686 13.26 13.49 7.29
C ASP A 686 14.27 13.25 8.41
N TYR A 687 13.90 13.56 9.66
CA TYR A 687 14.79 13.45 10.81
C TYR A 687 15.43 12.06 10.96
N TYR A 688 14.66 10.99 10.72
CA TYR A 688 15.19 9.62 10.77
C TYR A 688 16.28 9.39 9.69
N ARG A 689 16.09 9.90 8.47
CA ARG A 689 17.08 9.80 7.38
C ARG A 689 18.33 10.56 7.72
N PHE A 690 18.16 11.80 8.17
CA PHE A 690 19.22 12.68 8.63
C PHE A 690 20.08 11.98 9.70
N ARG A 691 19.44 11.39 10.72
CA ARG A 691 20.13 10.66 11.78
C ARG A 691 20.89 9.44 11.25
N ARG A 692 20.23 8.61 10.43
CA ARG A 692 20.88 7.42 9.87
C ARG A 692 22.06 7.75 8.99
N MET A 693 21.97 8.81 8.17
CA MET A 693 23.09 9.28 7.35
C MET A 693 24.29 9.71 8.21
N ARG A 694 24.05 10.42 9.33
CA ARG A 694 25.13 10.80 10.27
C ARG A 694 25.78 9.58 10.92
N GLU A 695 25.00 8.57 11.30
CA GLU A 695 25.50 7.33 11.92
C GLU A 695 26.45 6.54 11.02
N VAL A 696 26.25 6.62 9.70
CA VAL A 696 27.06 5.91 8.69
C VAL A 696 28.13 6.78 8.03
N ASN A 697 28.33 8.02 8.48
CA ASN A 697 29.36 8.92 7.93
C ASN A 697 30.77 8.40 8.26
N LEU A 698 31.35 7.60 7.35
CA LEU A 698 32.68 7.02 7.56
C LEU A 698 33.79 8.07 7.37
N PRO A 699 34.89 7.98 8.15
CA PRO A 699 36.09 8.77 7.91
C PRO A 699 36.67 8.55 6.51
N SER A 700 37.35 9.55 5.96
CA SER A 700 37.85 9.50 4.57
C SER A 700 38.77 8.32 4.24
N HIS A 701 39.42 7.70 5.23
CA HIS A 701 40.31 6.55 5.00
C HIS A 701 39.61 5.19 5.06
N GLN A 702 38.32 5.15 5.41
CA GLN A 702 37.48 3.94 5.49
C GLN A 702 36.40 3.92 4.39
N ARG A 703 36.49 4.83 3.43
CA ARG A 703 35.59 4.91 2.29
C ARG A 703 36.20 4.15 1.12
N ASP A 704 35.52 3.08 0.71
CA ASP A 704 36.02 2.16 -0.30
C ASP A 704 35.34 2.37 -1.68
N LEU A 705 34.22 3.08 -1.71
CA LEU A 705 33.52 3.42 -2.95
C LEU A 705 33.98 4.80 -3.46
N LEU A 706 34.25 4.89 -4.76
CA LEU A 706 34.53 6.16 -5.43
C LEU A 706 33.28 7.02 -5.45
N PHE A 707 32.19 6.53 -6.04
CA PHE A 707 30.92 7.26 -6.01
C PHE A 707 29.68 6.38 -6.07
N ASN A 708 28.53 6.95 -5.68
CA ASN A 708 27.25 6.29 -5.80
C ASN A 708 26.13 7.16 -6.40
N PHE A 709 25.08 6.48 -6.86
CA PHE A 709 23.75 7.04 -7.13
C PHE A 709 22.67 5.94 -7.07
N HIS A 710 21.72 6.05 -6.14
CA HIS A 710 20.61 5.10 -6.04
C HIS A 710 19.27 5.82 -5.99
N GLY A 711 18.46 5.70 -7.03
CA GLY A 711 17.18 6.39 -7.06
C GLY A 711 16.32 6.05 -8.27
N ARG A 712 15.19 6.76 -8.40
CA ARG A 712 14.30 6.60 -9.56
C ARG A 712 14.99 7.08 -10.85
N HIS A 713 14.94 6.28 -11.91
CA HIS A 713 15.56 6.53 -13.22
C HIS A 713 14.67 5.98 -14.36
N PRO A 714 14.92 6.28 -15.66
CA PRO A 714 14.05 5.86 -16.76
C PRO A 714 13.75 4.35 -16.85
N GLY A 715 14.68 3.50 -16.41
CA GLY A 715 14.53 2.04 -16.37
C GLY A 715 13.90 1.49 -15.08
N PHE A 716 13.67 2.33 -14.07
CA PHE A 716 13.14 1.95 -12.77
C PHE A 716 12.47 3.15 -12.08
N GLY A 717 11.15 3.23 -12.17
CA GLY A 717 10.37 4.30 -11.54
C GLY A 717 9.11 4.69 -12.33
N PRO A 718 8.31 5.65 -11.82
CA PRO A 718 7.13 6.13 -12.50
C PRO A 718 7.47 6.82 -13.83
N SER A 719 6.55 6.84 -14.80
CA SER A 719 6.85 7.27 -16.17
C SER A 719 7.22 8.75 -16.33
N TYR A 720 7.14 9.58 -15.28
CA TYR A 720 7.61 10.96 -15.31
C TYR A 720 9.15 11.08 -15.26
N TYR A 721 9.88 10.02 -14.87
CA TYR A 721 11.34 9.97 -15.00
C TYR A 721 11.81 9.46 -16.36
N LYS A 722 10.89 9.07 -17.25
CA LYS A 722 11.22 8.49 -18.56
C LYS A 722 12.11 9.41 -19.40
N ASP A 723 11.91 10.72 -19.29
CA ASP A 723 12.63 11.72 -20.07
C ASP A 723 13.84 12.30 -19.31
N ASN A 724 14.18 11.78 -18.12
CA ASN A 724 15.34 12.23 -17.37
C ASN A 724 16.63 11.60 -17.93
N VAL A 725 17.22 12.30 -18.89
CA VAL A 725 18.41 11.85 -19.64
C VAL A 725 19.61 11.62 -18.72
N VAL A 726 19.88 12.51 -17.77
CA VAL A 726 21.09 12.43 -16.93
C VAL A 726 21.08 11.21 -16.02
N ARG A 727 19.93 10.87 -15.41
CA ARG A 727 19.79 9.65 -14.59
C ARG A 727 19.92 8.38 -15.42
N GLY A 728 19.35 8.36 -16.62
CA GLY A 728 19.55 7.27 -17.58
C GLY A 728 21.03 7.07 -17.91
N LYS A 729 21.72 8.15 -18.30
CA LYS A 729 23.17 8.14 -18.61
C LYS A 729 24.02 7.61 -17.44
N ILE A 730 23.74 8.00 -16.20
CA ILE A 730 24.46 7.50 -15.02
C ILE A 730 24.37 5.97 -14.94
N ILE A 731 23.15 5.43 -15.05
CA ILE A 731 22.93 3.98 -14.98
C ILE A 731 23.61 3.28 -16.16
N ASP A 732 23.41 3.77 -17.38
CA ASP A 732 23.94 3.16 -18.60
C ASP A 732 25.48 3.17 -18.63
N THR A 733 26.09 4.23 -18.10
CA THR A 733 27.56 4.42 -18.15
C THR A 733 28.28 3.69 -17.02
N PHE A 734 27.74 3.72 -15.81
CA PHE A 734 28.49 3.34 -14.61
C PHE A 734 28.09 2.02 -13.97
N THR A 735 27.03 1.35 -14.46
CA THR A 735 26.68 0.01 -13.97
C THR A 735 27.84 -0.96 -14.22
N GLY A 736 28.31 -1.63 -13.15
CA GLY A 736 29.42 -2.59 -13.22
C GLY A 736 30.83 -1.97 -13.23
N VAL A 737 30.95 -0.65 -13.10
CA VAL A 737 32.25 0.02 -13.00
C VAL A 737 32.87 -0.18 -11.60
N HIS A 738 34.17 -0.47 -11.55
CA HIS A 738 34.88 -0.72 -10.30
C HIS A 738 34.84 0.49 -9.35
N GLY A 739 34.49 0.24 -8.09
CA GLY A 739 34.38 1.27 -7.05
C GLY A 739 33.13 2.15 -7.17
N VAL A 740 32.15 1.76 -7.99
CA VAL A 740 30.93 2.53 -8.22
C VAL A 740 29.70 1.71 -7.87
N SER A 741 28.75 2.34 -7.16
CA SER A 741 27.45 1.75 -6.84
C SER A 741 26.32 2.60 -7.43
N VAL A 742 25.71 2.15 -8.53
CA VAL A 742 24.60 2.87 -9.16
C VAL A 742 23.40 1.95 -9.41
N GLY A 743 22.19 2.48 -9.29
CA GLY A 743 20.98 1.71 -9.59
C GLY A 743 19.67 2.34 -9.11
N GLY A 744 18.64 1.49 -9.03
CA GLY A 744 17.37 1.79 -8.37
C GLY A 744 17.46 1.71 -6.85
N PHE A 745 16.34 1.35 -6.20
CA PHE A 745 16.32 1.11 -4.75
C PHE A 745 17.22 -0.07 -4.39
N VAL A 746 18.02 0.10 -3.32
CA VAL A 746 19.03 -0.86 -2.90
C VAL A 746 18.96 -1.08 -1.39
N GLU A 747 19.32 -2.28 -0.94
CA GLU A 747 19.58 -2.53 0.48
C GLU A 747 20.86 -1.83 0.92
N GLY A 748 20.91 -1.37 2.18
CA GLY A 748 22.10 -0.69 2.70
C GLY A 748 22.38 0.67 2.04
N TYR A 749 21.33 1.37 1.57
CA TYR A 749 21.45 2.67 0.91
C TYR A 749 22.28 3.69 1.71
N PHE A 750 22.02 3.79 3.03
CA PHE A 750 22.71 4.69 3.93
C PHE A 750 24.21 4.34 4.00
N GLU A 751 24.52 3.06 4.20
CA GLU A 751 25.88 2.53 4.29
C GLU A 751 26.67 2.74 2.99
N ILE A 752 26.02 2.56 1.82
CA ILE A 752 26.61 2.84 0.52
C ILE A 752 27.00 4.32 0.40
N MET A 753 26.12 5.24 0.79
CA MET A 753 26.43 6.67 0.79
C MET A 753 27.56 7.01 1.77
N GLY A 754 27.52 6.43 2.97
CA GLY A 754 28.54 6.58 4.00
C GLY A 754 29.92 6.06 3.61
N ALA A 755 29.96 4.99 2.81
CA ALA A 755 31.19 4.39 2.29
C ALA A 755 31.72 5.03 0.99
N SER A 756 30.96 5.96 0.38
CA SER A 756 31.33 6.60 -0.89
C SER A 756 32.07 7.91 -0.70
N HIS A 757 33.11 8.16 -1.48
CA HIS A 757 33.78 9.45 -1.50
C HIS A 757 32.92 10.55 -2.11
N PHE A 758 32.24 10.26 -3.21
CA PHE A 758 31.37 11.20 -3.92
C PHE A 758 29.94 10.67 -4.05
N CYS A 759 28.96 11.57 -4.06
CA CYS A 759 27.56 11.25 -4.25
C CYS A 759 27.09 12.00 -5.48
N LEU A 760 26.65 11.28 -6.52
CA LEU A 760 26.12 11.94 -7.70
C LEU A 760 24.73 12.48 -7.37
N VAL A 761 24.52 13.75 -7.70
CA VAL A 761 23.29 14.48 -7.44
C VAL A 761 22.69 14.89 -8.79
N PRO A 762 22.10 13.95 -9.55
CA PRO A 762 21.44 14.26 -10.80
C PRO A 762 20.13 14.98 -10.58
N MET A 763 19.84 15.89 -11.51
CA MET A 763 18.54 16.57 -11.64
C MET A 763 17.39 15.58 -11.43
N GLY A 764 16.41 15.97 -10.61
CA GLY A 764 15.20 15.21 -10.33
C GLY A 764 14.11 15.46 -11.36
N THR A 765 12.86 15.49 -10.90
CA THR A 765 11.74 16.09 -11.65
C THR A 765 11.89 17.60 -11.78
N SER A 766 12.64 18.22 -10.87
CA SER A 766 13.11 19.60 -10.92
C SER A 766 14.63 19.69 -10.82
N SER A 767 15.12 20.94 -10.80
CA SER A 767 16.52 21.30 -10.71
C SER A 767 17.26 20.71 -9.49
N TRP A 768 16.58 20.18 -8.47
CA TRP A 768 17.20 19.67 -7.24
C TRP A 768 16.80 18.22 -6.90
N THR A 769 17.35 17.67 -5.81
CA THR A 769 16.97 16.36 -5.25
C THR A 769 17.39 16.22 -3.79
N ASN A 770 16.64 15.45 -2.99
CA ASN A 770 17.02 15.08 -1.61
C ASN A 770 18.44 14.49 -1.49
N HIS A 771 18.93 13.81 -2.54
CA HIS A 771 20.30 13.28 -2.57
C HIS A 771 21.36 14.34 -2.24
N LEU A 772 21.13 15.62 -2.62
CA LEU A 772 22.06 16.69 -2.29
C LEU A 772 22.20 16.83 -0.78
N TYR A 773 21.07 16.95 -0.07
CA TYR A 773 21.06 17.19 1.37
C TYR A 773 21.48 15.95 2.15
N GLU A 774 21.07 14.77 1.69
CA GLU A 774 21.52 13.49 2.26
C GLU A 774 23.05 13.31 2.15
N SER A 775 23.68 13.79 1.07
CA SER A 775 25.13 13.67 0.88
C SER A 775 25.95 14.37 1.97
N PHE A 776 25.48 15.52 2.46
CA PHE A 776 26.15 16.25 3.55
C PHE A 776 26.18 15.45 4.84
N PHE A 777 25.06 14.81 5.19
CA PHE A 777 24.94 14.04 6.42
C PHE A 777 25.67 12.70 6.33
N ALA A 778 25.72 12.09 5.14
CA ALA A 778 26.56 10.93 4.86
C ALA A 778 28.05 11.28 4.77
N GLY A 779 28.41 12.57 4.78
CA GLY A 779 29.79 13.06 4.65
C GLY A 779 30.42 12.77 3.29
N CYS A 780 29.58 12.66 2.25
CA CYS A 780 29.90 12.29 0.89
C CYS A 780 29.96 13.55 0.02
N ILE A 781 31.01 13.75 -0.79
CA ILE A 781 31.19 14.99 -1.56
C ILE A 781 30.16 15.05 -2.70
N PRO A 782 29.22 16.02 -2.71
CA PRO A 782 28.21 16.10 -3.76
C PRO A 782 28.81 16.45 -5.12
N VAL A 783 28.44 15.67 -6.13
CA VAL A 783 28.69 15.95 -7.55
C VAL A 783 27.36 16.36 -8.18
N ILE A 784 27.15 17.66 -8.30
CA ILE A 784 25.91 18.28 -8.79
C ILE A 784 25.85 18.13 -10.31
N LEU A 785 24.93 17.28 -10.76
CA LEU A 785 24.61 17.00 -12.15
C LEU A 785 23.26 17.62 -12.49
N SER A 786 23.22 18.96 -12.35
CA SER A 786 22.05 19.80 -12.62
C SER A 786 22.53 21.20 -12.99
N ASP A 787 22.59 21.48 -14.30
CA ASP A 787 23.25 22.68 -14.84
C ASP A 787 22.60 23.97 -14.33
N SER A 788 21.28 23.97 -14.23
CA SER A 788 20.46 25.11 -13.80
C SER A 788 20.16 25.13 -12.30
N PHE A 789 20.74 24.24 -11.50
CA PHE A 789 20.51 24.28 -10.05
C PHE A 789 21.23 25.47 -9.41
N GLY A 790 20.44 26.31 -8.74
CA GLY A 790 20.93 27.34 -7.83
C GLY A 790 21.09 26.73 -6.44
N VAL A 791 22.28 26.86 -5.86
CA VAL A 791 22.60 26.26 -4.58
C VAL A 791 22.11 27.12 -3.41
N PRO A 792 21.68 26.53 -2.27
CA PRO A 792 21.29 27.31 -1.09
C PRO A 792 22.39 28.23 -0.60
N PHE A 793 21.99 29.45 -0.23
CA PHE A 793 22.91 30.47 0.32
C PHE A 793 24.17 30.71 -0.53
N GLN A 794 24.03 30.70 -1.87
CA GLN A 794 25.15 30.79 -2.84
C GLN A 794 26.11 31.97 -2.61
N GLY A 795 25.68 33.06 -1.94
CA GLY A 795 26.53 34.20 -1.61
C GLY A 795 27.25 34.11 -0.26
N ASP A 796 26.89 33.16 0.59
CA ASP A 796 27.37 33.01 1.97
C ASP A 796 28.27 31.79 2.15
N ILE A 797 28.00 30.75 1.37
CA ILE A 797 28.70 29.47 1.45
C ILE A 797 29.53 29.29 0.19
N ASN A 798 30.83 29.02 0.36
CA ASN A 798 31.69 28.70 -0.77
C ASN A 798 31.53 27.22 -1.18
N TRP A 799 30.53 26.95 -2.01
CA TRP A 799 30.20 25.59 -2.46
C TRP A 799 31.35 24.88 -3.20
N GLU A 800 32.29 25.61 -3.80
CA GLU A 800 33.44 25.03 -4.51
C GLU A 800 34.41 24.31 -3.57
N ASP A 801 34.38 24.61 -2.27
CA ASP A 801 35.27 23.99 -1.28
C ASP A 801 34.86 22.54 -0.96
N PHE A 802 33.60 22.17 -1.17
CA PHE A 802 33.04 20.89 -0.74
C PHE A 802 32.08 20.24 -1.75
N SER A 803 31.91 20.81 -2.94
CA SER A 803 31.08 20.23 -3.99
C SER A 803 31.75 20.32 -5.36
N ILE A 804 31.26 19.54 -6.31
CA ILE A 804 31.69 19.56 -7.71
C ILE A 804 30.46 19.78 -8.57
N LYS A 805 30.46 20.79 -9.44
CA LYS A 805 29.44 20.92 -10.48
C LYS A 805 29.97 20.35 -11.78
N TRP A 806 29.22 19.44 -12.40
CA TRP A 806 29.62 18.78 -13.65
C TRP A 806 28.49 18.85 -14.68
N PRO A 807 28.78 19.18 -15.96
CA PRO A 807 27.74 19.32 -16.97
C PRO A 807 26.93 18.04 -17.17
N MET A 808 25.60 18.13 -17.15
CA MET A 808 24.73 16.96 -17.35
C MET A 808 24.92 16.29 -18.71
N ALA A 809 25.28 17.08 -19.73
CA ALA A 809 25.55 16.59 -21.07
C ALA A 809 26.77 15.66 -21.13
N ASP A 810 27.76 15.91 -20.27
CA ASP A 810 29.09 15.31 -20.29
C ASP A 810 29.24 14.19 -19.24
N VAL A 811 28.14 13.59 -18.81
CA VAL A 811 28.17 12.40 -17.95
C VAL A 811 28.60 11.19 -18.77
N ASP A 812 29.90 10.88 -18.69
CA ASP A 812 30.57 9.75 -19.32
C ASP A 812 31.74 9.23 -18.46
N MET A 813 32.59 8.36 -19.03
CA MET A 813 33.78 7.85 -18.32
C MET A 813 34.83 8.94 -17.98
N GLY A 814 34.78 10.12 -18.62
CA GLY A 814 35.59 11.27 -18.26
C GLY A 814 35.29 11.78 -16.85
N LEU A 815 34.02 11.78 -16.43
CA LEU A 815 33.64 12.07 -15.04
C LEU A 815 34.28 11.07 -14.07
N TYR A 816 34.21 9.77 -14.39
CA TYR A 816 34.83 8.73 -13.57
C TYR A 816 36.34 8.94 -13.42
N HIS A 817 37.05 9.19 -14.53
CA HIS A 817 38.49 9.42 -14.49
C HIS A 817 38.87 10.72 -13.76
N TYR A 818 38.07 11.78 -13.91
CA TYR A 818 38.26 13.02 -13.16
C TYR A 818 38.19 12.79 -11.65
N LEU A 819 37.12 12.14 -11.16
CA LEU A 819 36.94 11.84 -9.75
C LEU A 819 38.03 10.90 -9.22
N LEU A 820 38.38 9.87 -9.99
CA LEU A 820 39.42 8.89 -9.63
C LEU A 820 40.82 9.53 -9.55
N SER A 821 41.10 10.52 -10.42
CA SER A 821 42.39 11.21 -10.46
C SER A 821 42.60 12.24 -9.33
N MET A 822 41.58 12.47 -8.50
CA MET A 822 41.64 13.50 -7.48
C MET A 822 42.73 13.19 -6.42
N PRO A 823 43.67 14.13 -6.15
CA PRO A 823 44.68 13.91 -5.12
C PRO A 823 44.03 13.67 -3.76
N ARG A 824 44.52 12.66 -3.03
CA ARG A 824 44.00 12.26 -1.72
C ARG A 824 43.89 13.43 -0.73
N GLU A 825 44.85 14.35 -0.75
CA GLU A 825 44.84 15.54 0.10
C GLU A 825 43.65 16.47 -0.23
N LYS A 826 43.39 16.72 -1.52
CA LYS A 826 42.24 17.51 -1.96
C LYS A 826 40.94 16.81 -1.58
N LEU A 827 40.83 15.51 -1.85
CA LEU A 827 39.67 14.71 -1.50
C LEU A 827 39.34 14.78 0.00
N PHE A 828 40.36 14.62 0.85
CA PHE A 828 40.19 14.63 2.30
C PHE A 828 39.80 16.01 2.81
N ARG A 829 40.37 17.07 2.22
CA ARG A 829 40.01 18.45 2.50
C ARG A 829 38.56 18.76 2.13
N MET A 830 38.12 18.34 0.94
CA MET A 830 36.73 18.54 0.50
C MET A 830 35.75 17.79 1.40
N LYS A 831 36.04 16.55 1.79
CA LYS A 831 35.22 15.81 2.76
C LYS A 831 35.14 16.53 4.11
N ALA A 832 36.28 16.97 4.64
CA ALA A 832 36.29 17.72 5.90
C ALA A 832 35.46 19.01 5.80
N ALA A 833 35.48 19.67 4.64
CA ALA A 833 34.63 20.81 4.36
C ALA A 833 33.13 20.42 4.27
N VAL A 834 32.76 19.26 3.70
CA VAL A 834 31.38 18.73 3.74
C VAL A 834 30.91 18.60 5.20
N ASP A 835 31.70 17.96 6.05
CA ASP A 835 31.33 17.76 7.47
C ASP A 835 31.20 19.09 8.22
N ALA A 836 32.14 20.02 7.98
CA ALA A 836 32.12 21.34 8.61
C ALA A 836 30.94 22.21 8.18
N HIS A 837 30.40 22.00 6.97
CA HIS A 837 29.28 22.77 6.44
C HIS A 837 27.93 22.05 6.56
N ALA A 838 27.89 20.80 7.04
CA ALA A 838 26.64 20.03 7.16
C ALA A 838 25.56 20.73 8.02
N CYS A 839 25.99 21.51 9.01
CA CYS A 839 25.13 22.35 9.85
C CYS A 839 24.30 23.39 9.06
N TRP A 840 24.75 23.87 7.89
CA TRP A 840 23.96 24.78 7.04
C TRP A 840 22.72 24.14 6.44
N PHE A 841 22.62 22.81 6.48
CA PHE A 841 21.56 22.02 5.88
C PHE A 841 20.68 21.33 6.93
N ASP A 842 20.94 21.58 8.21
CA ASP A 842 20.30 20.89 9.35
C ASP A 842 19.24 21.77 10.03
N TYR A 843 17.97 21.45 9.79
CA TYR A 843 16.84 22.15 10.41
C TYR A 843 16.51 21.67 11.84
N HIS A 844 17.19 20.63 12.32
CA HIS A 844 16.91 19.98 13.60
C HIS A 844 17.85 20.42 14.72
N GLN A 845 19.03 20.93 14.38
CA GLN A 845 20.01 21.40 15.35
C GLN A 845 19.80 22.89 15.67
N THR A 846 19.73 23.21 16.97
CA THR A 846 19.86 24.59 17.45
C THR A 846 21.35 24.94 17.56
N LEU A 847 21.71 26.20 17.28
CA LEU A 847 23.09 26.65 17.43
C LEU A 847 23.52 26.57 18.89
N GLU A 848 24.49 25.70 19.17
CA GLU A 848 25.20 25.65 20.44
C GLU A 848 26.33 26.69 20.48
N ALA A 849 26.84 26.97 21.67
CA ALA A 849 27.95 27.90 21.87
C ALA A 849 29.19 27.48 21.03
N GLY A 850 29.54 28.30 20.04
CA GLY A 850 30.67 28.06 19.13
C GLY A 850 30.28 27.53 17.73
N GLN A 851 29.01 27.22 17.49
CA GLN A 851 28.50 26.92 16.16
C GLN A 851 28.07 28.21 15.43
N ASN A 852 28.43 28.32 14.15
CA ASN A 852 28.21 29.53 13.34
C ASN A 852 27.38 29.28 12.08
N CYS A 853 26.63 28.17 12.01
CA CYS A 853 25.95 27.72 10.80
C CYS A 853 24.66 26.96 11.11
N SER A 854 23.58 27.37 10.46
CA SER A 854 22.23 26.78 10.55
C SER A 854 21.42 27.26 9.35
N PRO A 855 20.45 26.51 8.81
CA PRO A 855 19.55 27.01 7.79
C PRO A 855 18.82 28.29 8.25
N TYR A 856 18.39 28.33 9.51
CA TYR A 856 17.69 29.50 10.07
C TYR A 856 18.60 30.73 10.17
N LEU A 857 19.87 30.52 10.54
CA LEU A 857 20.87 31.60 10.53
C LEU A 857 21.10 32.13 9.11
N GLY A 858 21.18 31.24 8.12
CA GLY A 858 21.34 31.63 6.71
C GLY A 858 20.16 32.45 6.20
N ILE A 859 18.93 32.05 6.53
CA ILE A 859 17.72 32.82 6.22
C ILE A 859 17.81 34.21 6.84
N LEU A 860 18.10 34.31 8.15
CA LEU A 860 18.22 35.59 8.85
C LEU A 860 19.28 36.50 8.24
N GLN A 861 20.49 35.99 7.98
CA GLN A 861 21.58 36.77 7.41
C GLN A 861 21.28 37.30 6.00
N VAL A 862 20.64 36.46 5.15
CA VAL A 862 20.24 36.89 3.81
C VAL A 862 19.18 37.98 3.89
N LEU A 863 18.17 37.82 4.75
CA LEU A 863 17.10 38.80 4.94
C LEU A 863 17.64 40.11 5.54
N GLU A 864 18.54 40.05 6.53
CA GLU A 864 19.15 41.25 7.14
C GLU A 864 19.90 42.09 6.12
N ARG A 865 20.70 41.46 5.25
CA ARG A 865 21.41 42.18 4.19
C ARG A 865 20.46 42.81 3.17
N ARG A 866 19.29 42.20 2.96
CA ARG A 866 18.28 42.65 1.98
C ARG A 866 17.28 43.65 2.55
N ARG A 867 17.16 43.76 3.89
CA ARG A 867 16.33 44.75 4.58
C ARG A 867 16.50 46.16 3.99
N PHE A 868 17.75 46.60 3.79
CA PHE A 868 18.06 47.92 3.25
C PHE A 868 17.68 48.13 1.78
N ALA A 869 17.47 47.06 1.01
CA ALA A 869 17.02 47.15 -0.38
C ALA A 869 15.50 47.36 -0.47
N VAL A 870 14.75 46.81 0.48
CA VAL A 870 13.29 46.95 0.58
C VAL A 870 12.91 48.41 0.88
N ASP A 871 13.64 49.08 1.76
CA ASP A 871 13.43 50.50 2.10
C ASP A 871 13.81 51.49 0.97
N ARG A 872 14.51 51.04 -0.07
CA ARG A 872 15.13 51.91 -1.10
C ARG A 872 14.55 51.75 -2.51
N LEU A 873 13.60 50.86 -2.71
CA LEU A 873 12.93 50.71 -4.01
C LEU A 873 11.66 51.57 -4.01
N PRO A 874 11.56 52.58 -4.89
CA PRO A 874 10.37 53.43 -4.98
C PRO A 874 9.08 52.69 -5.33
#